data_AF-A0A4Y2MKN8-F1
#
_entry.id   AF-A0A4Y2MKN8-F1
#
_cell.length_a   1.000
_cell.length_b   1.000
_cell.length_c   1.000
_cell.angle_alpha   90.00
_cell.angle_beta   90.00
_cell.angle_gamma   90.00
#
_symmetry.space_group_name_H-M   'P 1'
#
loop_
_entity.id
_entity.type
_entity.pdbx_description
1 polymer ?
#
loop_
_entity_poly.entity_id
_entity_poly.type
_entity_poly.pdbx_seq_one_letter_code
_entity_poly.pdbx_strand_id
1 'polypeptide(L)'
;MNKSELNGSPHNMQQNYQDAMAMVRKFEGICKHGIFGSVLTYIYVIEFQKRDLPHAHILLTLDSESKIRTKDDIDKFVSAELPDPCTDLRLLQIMTKCMVYGPCGTININSPCMRDGQCCKSFPKQFKDDTEENVNGYPIYRRRATEPVQVGKYSIDNRWVVPYNPWLLKKFNAHIDVEVCASVKSVKYLYKYVYKGHDAASVKIQKEGALDHDEILSFVEGRYVSTPEAMWRLNGFNLSHKSHTVVRLAVHLPQQQPIVYQDGQEAQAIERAALRKTTLTSWFELNKNYPSAHNISYSDIPQYYMFDKSTTNWKKRQCGGQNVIGRLPVVSILDIERYYLRMLLLRKSGTISFDDILTINGLRCITFQQACQEYGLLRGDQQWHDALNDAAQFQSPRQLRMLFAMICGFGEVEDVPDLWVQHQVSLCEDFVHRYSEQTGPHYALADIEELLTSYNLSLQKLHLPTVDLPASVLERVNFDVVEEQAKANSYTMQSNSEQRNVVEILLSAVYNNAADTPKCYFLDGPAGTGKTFVYSTLLHTIRGRGDDVIPVASTGILVLGCWTLERKKVAQRFSCLCNATLQYSDIDFSSVTPHELKDRAVLTVNNERSMEINNKVLEFMPGNETVYKAVDMIMSEDPQDQLTFPEEFLNSLTPTGLPPYELKLKIGCIIMLLRNLAPSKGLCNGTRLIITKLQQNIIQAKSIDGTETFLIPQIPLIPSQTNMPFKFKRMQFPIRLAFSMTINKS
;
A
#
# COMPACT_ATOMS: atom_id res chain seq x y z
N MET A 1 -27.04 4.29 24.70
CA MET A 1 -25.77 4.45 25.42
C MET A 1 -26.00 4.01 26.85
N ASN A 2 -25.39 2.90 27.27
CA ASN A 2 -25.20 2.53 28.67
C ASN A 2 -23.74 2.10 28.80
N LYS A 3 -23.02 2.72 29.72
CA LYS A 3 -21.65 2.36 30.10
C LYS A 3 -21.80 1.20 31.08
N SER A 4 -21.54 -0.03 30.65
CA SER A 4 -21.43 -1.19 31.53
C SER A 4 -19.95 -1.46 31.79
N GLU A 5 -19.47 -1.15 32.98
CA GLU A 5 -18.24 -1.76 33.50
C GLU A 5 -18.52 -3.25 33.73
N LEU A 6 -17.99 -4.10 32.84
CA LEU A 6 -18.00 -5.54 33.00
C LEU A 6 -16.85 -5.94 33.93
N ASN A 7 -17.10 -5.95 35.24
CA ASN A 7 -16.31 -6.76 36.16
C ASN A 7 -16.74 -8.22 35.99
N GLY A 8 -16.21 -8.89 34.95
CA GLY A 8 -16.46 -10.31 34.72
C GLY A 8 -15.96 -11.16 35.88
N SER A 9 -16.80 -12.02 36.43
CA SER A 9 -16.39 -12.99 37.45
C SER A 9 -15.34 -13.96 36.88
N PRO A 10 -14.44 -14.53 37.71
CA PRO A 10 -13.46 -15.52 37.26
C PRO A 10 -14.06 -16.70 36.48
N HIS A 11 -15.26 -17.14 36.87
CA HIS A 11 -15.99 -18.22 36.21
C HIS A 11 -16.44 -17.84 34.78
N ASN A 12 -16.89 -16.61 34.57
CA ASN A 12 -17.31 -16.15 33.25
C ASN A 12 -16.09 -15.99 32.31
N MET A 13 -14.96 -15.50 32.85
CA MET A 13 -13.69 -15.46 32.12
C MET A 13 -13.18 -16.86 31.75
N GLN A 14 -13.26 -17.83 32.67
CA GLN A 14 -12.83 -19.21 32.42
C GLN A 14 -13.67 -19.90 31.34
N GLN A 15 -14.99 -19.71 31.34
CA GLN A 15 -15.89 -20.30 30.35
C GLN A 15 -15.62 -19.73 28.95
N ASN A 16 -15.58 -18.40 28.83
CA ASN A 16 -15.31 -17.70 27.57
C ASN A 16 -13.95 -18.09 26.97
N TYR A 17 -12.97 -18.29 27.84
CA TYR A 17 -11.63 -18.76 27.46
C TYR A 17 -11.62 -20.21 26.99
N GLN A 18 -12.34 -21.11 27.67
CA GLN A 18 -12.47 -22.51 27.25
C GLN A 18 -13.20 -22.63 25.90
N ASP A 19 -14.22 -21.81 25.66
CA ASP A 19 -14.96 -21.80 24.40
C ASP A 19 -14.11 -21.27 23.23
N ALA A 20 -13.35 -20.21 23.46
CA ALA A 20 -12.38 -19.69 22.50
C ALA A 20 -11.27 -20.70 22.16
N MET A 21 -10.74 -21.37 23.18
CA MET A 21 -9.73 -22.42 23.01
C MET A 21 -10.30 -23.65 22.31
N ALA A 22 -11.56 -23.99 22.59
CA ALA A 22 -12.27 -25.04 21.87
C ALA A 22 -12.43 -24.66 20.40
N MET A 23 -12.72 -23.40 20.06
CA MET A 23 -12.74 -22.93 18.68
C MET A 23 -11.39 -23.12 17.99
N VAL A 24 -10.29 -22.63 18.57
CA VAL A 24 -8.95 -22.73 17.96
C VAL A 24 -8.49 -24.19 17.83
N ARG A 25 -8.63 -25.01 18.88
CA ARG A 25 -8.22 -26.43 18.85
C ARG A 25 -9.09 -27.26 17.91
N LYS A 26 -10.40 -27.03 17.88
CA LYS A 26 -11.30 -27.73 16.95
C LYS A 26 -11.12 -27.24 15.51
N PHE A 27 -10.59 -26.03 15.30
CA PHE A 27 -10.33 -25.51 13.95
C PHE A 27 -9.30 -26.34 13.18
N GLU A 28 -8.20 -26.75 13.82
CA GLU A 28 -7.29 -27.73 13.20
C GLU A 28 -8.01 -29.04 12.85
N GLY A 29 -9.01 -29.41 13.65
CA GLY A 29 -9.95 -30.48 13.34
C GLY A 29 -10.75 -30.21 12.06
N ILE A 30 -11.27 -29.00 11.84
CA ILE A 30 -12.05 -28.65 10.63
C ILE A 30 -11.23 -28.91 9.36
N CYS A 31 -9.96 -28.51 9.34
CA CYS A 31 -9.05 -28.77 8.22
C CYS A 31 -8.87 -30.28 7.97
N LYS A 32 -8.83 -31.10 9.03
CA LYS A 32 -8.68 -32.56 8.92
C LYS A 32 -9.96 -33.30 8.52
N HIS A 33 -11.14 -32.74 8.80
CA HIS A 33 -12.43 -33.38 8.50
C HIS A 33 -12.96 -33.05 7.10
N GLY A 34 -12.23 -32.25 6.31
CA GLY A 34 -12.58 -31.97 4.91
C GLY A 34 -13.88 -31.18 4.74
N ILE A 35 -14.26 -30.34 5.72
CA ILE A 35 -15.55 -29.62 5.72
C ILE A 35 -15.73 -28.74 4.48
N PHE A 36 -14.65 -28.10 4.03
CA PHE A 36 -14.61 -27.29 2.80
C PHE A 36 -13.84 -28.00 1.68
N GLY A 37 -13.63 -29.31 1.79
CA GLY A 37 -12.67 -30.05 0.97
C GLY A 37 -11.24 -30.01 1.51
N SER A 38 -10.28 -30.22 0.61
CA SER A 38 -8.86 -30.33 0.92
C SER A 38 -8.23 -28.94 1.09
N VAL A 39 -7.73 -28.67 2.30
CA VAL A 39 -7.09 -27.41 2.67
C VAL A 39 -5.58 -27.51 2.45
N LEU A 40 -5.05 -26.74 1.50
CA LEU A 40 -3.61 -26.64 1.25
C LEU A 40 -2.92 -25.84 2.35
N THR A 41 -3.41 -24.64 2.63
CA THR A 41 -2.80 -23.76 3.63
C THR A 41 -3.88 -23.05 4.44
N TYR A 42 -3.56 -22.74 5.69
CA TYR A 42 -4.38 -21.88 6.53
C TYR A 42 -3.53 -20.92 7.36
N ILE A 43 -4.13 -19.77 7.70
CA ILE A 43 -3.59 -18.75 8.60
C ILE A 43 -4.72 -18.30 9.50
N TYR A 44 -4.43 -18.13 10.80
CA TYR A 44 -5.36 -17.46 11.71
C TYR A 44 -4.70 -16.37 12.53
N VAL A 45 -5.50 -15.38 12.94
CA VAL A 45 -5.14 -14.31 13.87
C VAL A 45 -6.24 -14.15 14.91
N ILE A 46 -5.86 -14.04 16.17
CA ILE A 46 -6.75 -13.78 17.31
C ILE A 46 -6.67 -12.30 17.67
N GLU A 47 -7.80 -11.63 17.59
CA GLU A 47 -7.98 -10.23 17.93
C GLU A 47 -8.85 -10.11 19.19
N PHE A 48 -8.48 -9.23 20.12
CA PHE A 48 -9.31 -8.88 21.26
C PHE A 48 -9.96 -7.53 20.99
N GLN A 49 -11.13 -7.56 20.34
CA GLN A 49 -11.96 -6.36 20.24
C GLN A 49 -12.40 -6.00 21.66
N LYS A 50 -12.45 -4.71 22.02
CA LYS A 50 -12.73 -4.11 23.35
C LYS A 50 -14.09 -4.50 24.01
N ARG A 51 -14.53 -5.75 23.86
CA ARG A 51 -15.80 -6.39 24.21
C ARG A 51 -15.56 -7.79 24.80
N ASP A 52 -14.39 -8.00 25.40
CA ASP A 52 -13.96 -9.14 26.22
C ASP A 52 -13.80 -10.53 25.57
N LEU A 53 -14.47 -10.85 24.46
CA LEU A 53 -14.32 -12.14 23.79
C LEU A 53 -13.24 -12.12 22.70
N PRO A 54 -12.39 -13.17 22.62
CA PRO A 54 -11.44 -13.31 21.52
C PRO A 54 -12.18 -13.54 20.20
N HIS A 55 -11.70 -12.87 19.15
CA HIS A 55 -12.25 -12.93 17.81
C HIS A 55 -11.20 -13.49 16.86
N ALA A 56 -11.50 -14.61 16.21
CA ALA A 56 -10.57 -15.26 15.29
C ALA A 56 -10.88 -14.88 13.85
N HIS A 57 -9.88 -14.34 13.15
CA HIS A 57 -9.88 -14.22 11.69
C HIS A 57 -9.14 -15.42 11.13
N ILE A 58 -9.78 -16.19 10.25
CA ILE A 58 -9.21 -17.42 9.72
C ILE A 58 -9.35 -17.46 8.20
N LEU A 59 -8.25 -17.71 7.51
CA LEU A 59 -8.20 -17.87 6.07
C LEU A 59 -7.81 -19.31 5.73
N LEU A 60 -8.56 -19.91 4.81
CA LEU A 60 -8.29 -21.21 4.22
C LEU A 60 -7.97 -21.04 2.73
N THR A 61 -6.91 -21.69 2.27
CA THR A 61 -6.58 -21.86 0.86
C THR A 61 -6.86 -23.31 0.49
N LEU A 62 -7.81 -23.53 -0.40
CA LEU A 62 -8.22 -24.84 -0.87
C LEU A 62 -7.39 -25.29 -2.07
N ASP A 63 -7.23 -26.61 -2.26
CA ASP A 63 -6.63 -27.14 -3.48
C ASP A 63 -7.52 -26.90 -4.71
N SER A 64 -6.95 -27.13 -5.90
CA SER A 64 -7.63 -26.79 -7.16
C SER A 64 -8.99 -27.50 -7.29
N GLU A 65 -9.08 -28.75 -6.86
CA GLU A 65 -10.29 -29.59 -6.93
C GLU A 65 -11.35 -29.17 -5.92
N SER A 66 -10.94 -28.67 -4.75
CA SER A 66 -11.84 -28.20 -3.69
C SER A 66 -12.20 -26.72 -3.80
N LYS A 67 -11.65 -25.98 -4.78
CA LYS A 67 -11.96 -24.55 -4.98
C LYS A 67 -13.46 -24.37 -5.23
N ILE A 68 -14.08 -23.52 -4.42
CA ILE A 68 -15.44 -23.04 -4.60
C ILE A 68 -15.45 -22.06 -5.78
N ARG A 69 -15.99 -22.46 -6.93
CA ARG A 69 -15.96 -21.65 -8.17
C ARG A 69 -17.34 -21.24 -8.64
N THR A 70 -18.33 -22.09 -8.42
CA THR A 70 -19.68 -21.89 -8.94
C THR A 70 -20.63 -21.41 -7.84
N LYS A 71 -21.75 -20.80 -8.23
CA LYS A 71 -22.87 -20.51 -7.31
C LYS A 71 -23.35 -21.74 -6.51
N ASP A 72 -23.34 -22.92 -7.11
CA ASP A 72 -23.80 -24.16 -6.46
C ASP A 72 -22.79 -24.61 -5.41
N ASP A 73 -21.48 -24.44 -5.67
CA ASP A 73 -20.45 -24.68 -4.67
C ASP A 73 -20.59 -23.71 -3.48
N ILE A 74 -20.89 -22.43 -3.75
CA ILE A 74 -21.09 -21.43 -2.70
C ILE A 74 -22.28 -21.84 -1.81
N ASP A 75 -23.43 -22.12 -2.43
CA ASP A 75 -24.67 -22.48 -1.72
C ASP A 75 -24.56 -23.80 -0.96
N LYS A 76 -23.66 -24.70 -1.38
CA LYS A 76 -23.34 -25.94 -0.66
C LYS A 76 -22.69 -25.67 0.69
N PHE A 77 -21.88 -24.62 0.82
CA PHE A 77 -21.07 -24.36 2.02
C PHE A 77 -21.52 -23.14 2.82
N VAL A 78 -22.15 -22.15 2.21
CA VAL A 78 -22.54 -20.89 2.84
C VAL A 78 -24.02 -20.62 2.60
N SER A 79 -24.73 -20.32 3.68
CA SER A 79 -26.12 -19.87 3.64
C SER A 79 -26.24 -18.48 4.26
N ALA A 80 -27.13 -17.67 3.70
CA ALA A 80 -27.57 -16.42 4.30
C ALA A 80 -29.09 -16.41 4.52
N GLU A 81 -29.67 -17.58 4.73
CA GLU A 81 -31.12 -17.78 4.89
C GLU A 81 -31.45 -18.33 6.29
N LEU A 82 -32.66 -18.06 6.75
CA LEU A 82 -33.28 -18.67 7.91
C LEU A 82 -33.47 -20.18 7.62
N PRO A 83 -32.98 -21.09 8.47
CA PRO A 83 -33.22 -22.52 8.31
C PRO A 83 -34.70 -22.87 8.41
N ASP A 84 -35.15 -23.86 7.65
CA ASP A 84 -36.51 -24.37 7.77
C ASP A 84 -36.69 -25.08 9.12
N PRO A 85 -37.60 -24.62 10.01
CA PRO A 85 -37.85 -25.22 11.31
C PRO A 85 -38.28 -26.70 11.23
N CYS A 86 -38.91 -27.12 10.14
CA CYS A 86 -39.33 -28.51 9.93
C CYS A 86 -38.13 -29.44 9.66
N THR A 87 -37.03 -28.90 9.13
CA THR A 87 -35.84 -29.68 8.79
C THR A 87 -34.78 -29.64 9.89
N ASP A 88 -34.51 -28.47 10.47
CA ASP A 88 -33.46 -28.30 11.47
C ASP A 88 -33.77 -27.15 12.45
N LEU A 89 -34.73 -27.41 13.35
CA LEU A 89 -35.11 -26.47 14.42
C LEU A 89 -33.92 -26.03 15.28
N ARG A 90 -32.95 -26.92 15.51
CA ARG A 90 -31.76 -26.59 16.30
C ARG A 90 -30.89 -25.57 15.60
N LEU A 91 -30.67 -25.71 14.29
CA LEU A 91 -29.91 -24.72 13.51
C LEU A 91 -30.63 -23.37 13.51
N LEU A 92 -31.96 -23.34 13.36
CA LEU A 92 -32.76 -22.11 13.42
C LEU A 92 -32.59 -21.39 14.77
N GLN A 93 -32.64 -22.12 15.89
CA GLN A 93 -32.43 -21.55 17.22
C GLN A 93 -31.03 -20.94 17.41
N ILE A 94 -29.99 -21.59 16.90
CA ILE A 94 -28.62 -21.08 16.99
C ILE A 94 -28.45 -19.87 16.06
N MET A 95 -28.92 -19.97 14.82
CA MET A 95 -28.82 -18.91 13.82
C MET A 95 -29.56 -17.64 14.29
N THR A 96 -30.79 -17.75 14.81
CA THR A 96 -31.54 -16.59 15.33
C THR A 96 -30.84 -15.92 16.51
N LYS A 97 -30.13 -16.69 17.35
CA LYS A 97 -29.37 -16.18 18.48
C LYS A 97 -28.04 -15.53 18.07
N CYS A 98 -27.36 -16.08 17.07
CA CYS A 98 -25.95 -15.78 16.81
C CYS A 98 -25.66 -15.12 15.47
N MET A 99 -26.52 -15.25 14.45
CA MET A 99 -26.24 -14.82 13.07
C MET A 99 -27.19 -13.74 12.55
N VAL A 100 -28.09 -13.23 13.38
CA VAL A 100 -28.96 -12.09 13.01
C VAL A 100 -28.20 -10.80 13.23
N TYR A 101 -28.03 -10.02 12.16
CA TYR A 101 -27.47 -8.68 12.25
C TYR A 101 -28.40 -7.77 13.05
N GLY A 102 -27.83 -6.99 13.98
CA GLY A 102 -28.61 -6.09 14.84
C GLY A 102 -29.44 -5.11 14.01
N PRO A 103 -30.77 -4.97 14.26
CA PRO A 103 -31.63 -4.08 13.50
C PRO A 103 -31.07 -2.66 13.48
N CYS A 104 -30.97 -2.07 12.28
CA CYS A 104 -30.41 -0.74 12.03
C CYS A 104 -31.21 -0.03 10.93
N GLY A 105 -30.71 1.10 10.42
CA GLY A 105 -31.41 1.86 9.39
C GLY A 105 -32.64 2.56 9.98
N THR A 106 -33.77 2.45 9.27
CA THR A 106 -35.06 3.01 9.71
C THR A 106 -35.60 2.34 10.98
N ILE A 107 -35.23 1.07 11.22
CA ILE A 107 -35.67 0.31 12.40
C ILE A 107 -34.95 0.80 13.67
N ASN A 108 -33.70 1.24 13.55
CA ASN A 108 -32.93 1.78 14.66
C ASN A 108 -31.77 2.65 14.17
N ILE A 109 -32.02 3.95 14.09
CA ILE A 109 -31.06 4.95 13.59
C ILE A 109 -29.85 5.14 14.52
N ASN A 110 -29.99 4.77 15.81
CA ASN A 110 -28.95 4.92 16.82
C ASN A 110 -27.98 3.73 16.87
N SER A 111 -28.09 2.80 15.93
CA SER A 111 -27.22 1.62 15.88
C SER A 111 -25.77 2.04 15.61
N PRO A 112 -24.76 1.45 16.27
CA PRO A 112 -23.34 1.83 16.10
C PRO A 112 -22.80 1.69 14.66
N CYS A 113 -23.48 0.91 13.82
CA CYS A 113 -23.14 0.74 12.42
C CYS A 113 -23.65 1.85 11.51
N MET A 114 -24.51 2.75 12.00
CA MET A 114 -25.04 3.85 11.22
C MET A 114 -23.98 4.95 11.05
N ARG A 115 -23.69 5.31 9.80
CA ARG A 115 -22.87 6.47 9.43
C ARG A 115 -23.61 7.22 8.33
N ASP A 116 -23.74 8.53 8.48
CA ASP A 116 -24.40 9.40 7.49
C ASP A 116 -25.81 8.91 7.09
N GLY A 117 -26.57 8.42 8.07
CA GLY A 117 -27.93 7.90 7.87
C GLY A 117 -28.03 6.54 7.18
N GLN A 118 -26.89 5.89 6.87
CA GLN A 118 -26.86 4.57 6.23
C GLN A 118 -26.07 3.55 7.06
N CYS A 119 -26.43 2.27 6.94
CA CYS A 119 -25.66 1.20 7.58
C CYS A 119 -24.34 0.99 6.84
N CYS A 120 -23.20 1.10 7.53
CA CYS A 120 -21.88 0.87 6.94
C CYS A 120 -21.64 -0.58 6.48
N LYS A 121 -22.54 -1.51 6.83
CA LYS A 121 -22.54 -2.92 6.39
C LYS A 121 -23.63 -3.22 5.35
N SER A 122 -24.38 -2.20 4.94
CA SER A 122 -25.46 -2.27 3.95
C SER A 122 -26.57 -3.24 4.34
N PHE A 123 -26.96 -3.25 5.61
CA PHE A 123 -28.15 -3.94 6.10
C PHE A 123 -29.36 -2.99 6.16
N PRO A 124 -30.59 -3.47 5.88
CA PRO A 124 -30.91 -4.81 5.39
C PRO A 124 -30.34 -5.06 3.98
N LYS A 125 -29.93 -6.30 3.71
CA LYS A 125 -29.51 -6.72 2.37
C LYS A 125 -30.71 -6.79 1.42
N GLN A 126 -30.47 -6.93 0.12
CA GLN A 126 -31.55 -7.16 -0.84
C GLN A 126 -31.94 -8.64 -0.84
N PHE A 127 -33.21 -8.92 -1.15
CA PHE A 127 -33.62 -10.29 -1.49
C PHE A 127 -33.03 -10.69 -2.84
N LYS A 128 -32.65 -11.95 -2.95
CA LYS A 128 -32.07 -12.57 -4.14
C LYS A 128 -32.48 -14.02 -4.19
N ASP A 129 -33.07 -14.46 -5.30
CA ASP A 129 -33.54 -15.84 -5.45
C ASP A 129 -32.40 -16.83 -5.69
N ASP A 130 -31.31 -16.36 -6.30
CA ASP A 130 -30.10 -17.13 -6.59
C ASP A 130 -28.85 -16.37 -6.13
N THR A 131 -27.79 -17.12 -5.80
CA THR A 131 -26.48 -16.55 -5.51
C THR A 131 -25.85 -16.02 -6.80
N GLU A 132 -25.36 -14.79 -6.76
CA GLU A 132 -24.66 -14.14 -7.87
C GLU A 132 -23.15 -14.08 -7.58
N GLU A 133 -22.36 -14.59 -8.52
CA GLU A 133 -20.91 -14.41 -8.57
C GLU A 133 -20.61 -12.93 -8.79
N ASN A 134 -19.84 -12.29 -7.91
CA ASN A 134 -19.82 -10.83 -7.83
C ASN A 134 -18.43 -10.22 -8.06
N VAL A 135 -18.31 -9.63 -9.24
CA VAL A 135 -17.95 -8.26 -9.65
C VAL A 135 -17.16 -7.31 -8.72
N ASN A 136 -17.18 -7.50 -7.39
CA ASN A 136 -16.50 -6.61 -6.44
C ASN A 136 -15.85 -7.30 -5.23
N GLY A 137 -15.79 -8.63 -5.20
CA GLY A 137 -14.86 -9.39 -4.36
C GLY A 137 -15.45 -10.32 -3.30
N TYR A 138 -16.76 -10.25 -3.05
CA TYR A 138 -17.53 -11.21 -2.25
C TYR A 138 -18.84 -11.53 -2.99
N PRO A 139 -19.27 -12.80 -3.09
CA PRO A 139 -20.54 -13.17 -3.71
C PRO A 139 -21.74 -12.45 -3.09
N ILE A 140 -22.78 -12.24 -3.90
CA ILE A 140 -24.08 -11.83 -3.37
C ILE A 140 -24.86 -13.11 -3.08
N TYR A 141 -24.92 -13.51 -1.81
CA TYR A 141 -25.60 -14.75 -1.41
C TYR A 141 -27.11 -14.68 -1.63
N ARG A 142 -27.67 -15.83 -2.01
CA ARG A 142 -29.10 -16.10 -2.04
C ARG A 142 -29.76 -15.74 -0.71
N ARG A 143 -30.85 -14.98 -0.80
CA ARG A 143 -31.72 -14.53 0.29
C ARG A 143 -33.14 -14.51 -0.24
N ARG A 144 -33.85 -15.64 -0.26
CA ARG A 144 -35.23 -15.70 -0.75
C ARG A 144 -36.18 -14.99 0.20
N ALA A 145 -37.29 -14.49 -0.32
CA ALA A 145 -38.36 -13.99 0.52
C ALA A 145 -39.08 -15.17 1.18
N THR A 146 -39.03 -15.23 2.51
CA THR A 146 -39.75 -16.23 3.33
C THR A 146 -40.47 -15.52 4.47
N GLU A 147 -41.36 -16.25 5.16
CA GLU A 147 -42.01 -15.73 6.35
C GLU A 147 -40.97 -15.30 7.39
N PRO A 148 -41.10 -14.09 7.97
CA PRO A 148 -40.17 -13.60 8.97
C PRO A 148 -40.35 -14.32 10.30
N VAL A 149 -39.27 -14.40 11.07
CA VAL A 149 -39.25 -15.00 12.41
C VAL A 149 -39.11 -13.90 13.46
N GLN A 150 -39.79 -14.07 14.59
CA GLN A 150 -39.67 -13.15 15.73
C GLN A 150 -38.35 -13.39 16.48
N VAL A 151 -37.49 -12.37 16.51
CA VAL A 151 -36.23 -12.38 17.26
C VAL A 151 -36.26 -11.22 18.26
N GLY A 152 -36.55 -11.56 19.52
CA GLY A 152 -36.83 -10.56 20.55
C GLY A 152 -38.10 -9.77 20.23
N LYS A 153 -37.97 -8.45 20.02
CA LYS A 153 -39.08 -7.55 19.66
C LYS A 153 -39.16 -7.23 18.17
N TYR A 154 -38.32 -7.86 17.36
CA TYR A 154 -38.15 -7.53 15.95
C TYR A 154 -38.60 -8.70 15.06
N SER A 155 -39.33 -8.37 14.00
CA SER A 155 -39.65 -9.31 12.91
C SER A 155 -38.49 -9.33 11.93
N ILE A 156 -37.82 -10.47 11.80
CA ILE A 156 -36.56 -10.62 11.06
C ILE A 156 -36.75 -11.59 9.89
N ASP A 157 -36.32 -11.16 8.70
CA ASP A 157 -36.28 -11.99 7.48
C ASP A 157 -34.84 -12.24 7.01
N ASN A 158 -34.71 -12.95 5.88
CA ASN A 158 -33.41 -13.31 5.27
C ASN A 158 -32.50 -12.12 4.94
N ARG A 159 -32.99 -10.88 4.90
CA ARG A 159 -32.15 -9.70 4.61
C ARG A 159 -31.22 -9.32 5.77
N TRP A 160 -31.48 -9.85 6.96
CA TRP A 160 -30.73 -9.56 8.19
C TRP A 160 -29.78 -10.68 8.60
N VAL A 161 -29.79 -11.81 7.89
CA VAL A 161 -28.97 -12.97 8.22
C VAL A 161 -27.53 -12.72 7.77
N VAL A 162 -26.58 -12.84 8.67
CA VAL A 162 -25.14 -12.82 8.36
C VAL A 162 -24.76 -14.18 7.75
N PRO A 163 -23.97 -14.23 6.66
CA PRO A 163 -23.57 -15.49 6.03
C PRO A 163 -22.91 -16.47 7.01
N TYR A 164 -23.30 -17.75 6.95
CA TYR A 164 -22.80 -18.78 7.85
C TYR A 164 -22.69 -20.14 7.17
N ASN A 165 -21.86 -21.01 7.72
CA ASN A 165 -21.86 -22.44 7.40
C ASN A 165 -22.72 -23.20 8.44
N PRO A 166 -23.77 -23.95 8.02
CA PRO A 166 -24.65 -24.67 8.93
C PRO A 166 -23.94 -25.63 9.89
N TRP A 167 -22.93 -26.35 9.40
CA TRP A 167 -22.19 -27.32 10.20
C TRP A 167 -21.34 -26.64 11.27
N LEU A 168 -20.59 -25.59 10.90
CA LEU A 168 -19.79 -24.79 11.84
C LEU A 168 -20.68 -24.18 12.92
N LEU A 169 -21.80 -23.61 12.52
CA LEU A 169 -22.72 -22.97 13.46
C LEU A 169 -23.27 -23.97 14.49
N LYS A 170 -23.68 -25.17 14.07
CA LYS A 170 -24.12 -26.24 15.00
C LYS A 170 -22.98 -26.78 15.86
N LYS A 171 -21.78 -26.88 15.31
CA LYS A 171 -20.60 -27.44 16.01
C LYS A 171 -20.12 -26.52 17.14
N PHE A 172 -20.15 -25.21 16.91
CA PHE A 172 -19.58 -24.21 17.81
C PHE A 172 -20.61 -23.42 18.60
N ASN A 173 -21.87 -23.35 18.15
CA ASN A 173 -22.93 -22.58 18.81
C ASN A 173 -22.50 -21.13 19.12
N ALA A 174 -21.86 -20.49 18.14
CA ALA A 174 -21.24 -19.18 18.25
C ALA A 174 -21.49 -18.35 16.99
N HIS A 175 -21.28 -17.04 17.07
CA HIS A 175 -21.34 -16.16 15.90
C HIS A 175 -20.12 -16.44 14.99
N ILE A 176 -20.36 -17.03 13.82
CA ILE A 176 -19.32 -17.39 12.83
C ILE A 176 -19.75 -16.88 11.46
N ASP A 177 -19.20 -15.73 11.06
CA ASP A 177 -19.37 -15.16 9.74
C ASP A 177 -18.45 -15.89 8.74
N VAL A 178 -19.03 -16.49 7.70
CA VAL A 178 -18.29 -17.27 6.69
C VAL A 178 -18.48 -16.63 5.33
N GLU A 179 -17.37 -16.18 4.75
CA GLU A 179 -17.37 -15.45 3.49
C GLU A 179 -16.50 -16.16 2.44
N VAL A 180 -17.05 -16.43 1.25
CA VAL A 180 -16.28 -16.95 0.11
C VAL A 180 -15.56 -15.78 -0.57
N CYS A 181 -14.25 -15.91 -0.72
CA CYS A 181 -13.36 -14.85 -1.18
C CYS A 181 -12.71 -15.22 -2.52
N ALA A 182 -13.11 -14.56 -3.62
CA ALA A 182 -12.61 -14.89 -4.96
C ALA A 182 -11.71 -13.82 -5.61
N SER A 183 -11.49 -12.66 -4.96
CA SER A 183 -10.73 -11.53 -5.55
C SER A 183 -9.54 -11.03 -4.71
N VAL A 184 -8.65 -10.24 -5.33
CA VAL A 184 -7.51 -9.56 -4.69
C VAL A 184 -7.94 -8.64 -3.53
N LYS A 185 -9.20 -8.16 -3.48
CA LYS A 185 -9.72 -7.39 -2.32
C LYS A 185 -9.74 -8.22 -1.03
N SER A 186 -9.90 -9.53 -1.11
CA SER A 186 -9.83 -10.45 0.03
C SER A 186 -8.39 -10.62 0.53
N VAL A 187 -7.39 -10.51 -0.35
CA VAL A 187 -5.98 -10.45 0.05
C VAL A 187 -5.71 -9.18 0.88
N LYS A 188 -6.24 -8.02 0.46
CA LYS A 188 -6.16 -6.78 1.28
C LYS A 188 -6.82 -6.93 2.64
N TYR A 189 -7.94 -7.66 2.71
CA TYR A 189 -8.59 -8.00 3.98
C TYR A 189 -7.67 -8.82 4.88
N LEU A 190 -6.97 -9.83 4.33
CA LEU A 190 -6.02 -10.65 5.08
C LEU A 190 -4.87 -9.82 5.69
N TYR A 191 -4.23 -8.97 4.88
CA TYR A 191 -3.13 -8.13 5.34
C TYR A 191 -3.58 -7.17 6.45
N LYS A 192 -4.80 -6.62 6.36
CA LYS A 192 -5.32 -5.71 7.37
C LYS A 192 -5.32 -6.31 8.78
N TYR A 193 -5.68 -7.58 8.93
CA TYR A 193 -5.79 -8.22 10.25
C TYR A 193 -4.49 -8.89 10.69
N VAL A 194 -3.69 -9.42 9.76
CA VAL A 194 -2.35 -9.95 10.06
C VAL A 194 -1.39 -8.86 10.55
N TYR A 195 -1.50 -7.65 9.98
CA TYR A 195 -0.63 -6.51 10.32
C TYR A 195 -1.33 -5.45 11.17
N LYS A 196 -2.51 -5.74 11.73
CA LYS A 196 -3.17 -4.81 12.63
C LYS A 196 -2.31 -4.67 13.90
N GLY A 197 -1.83 -3.46 14.16
CA GLY A 197 -1.10 -3.15 15.39
C GLY A 197 -1.96 -3.37 16.64
N HIS A 198 -1.31 -3.40 17.80
CA HIS A 198 -1.99 -3.53 19.07
C HIS A 198 -2.84 -2.29 19.38
N ASP A 199 -3.93 -2.49 20.13
CA ASP A 199 -4.67 -1.36 20.68
C ASP A 199 -3.74 -0.57 21.60
N ALA A 200 -3.68 0.74 21.38
CA ALA A 200 -2.91 1.67 22.22
C ALA A 200 -3.87 2.62 22.92
N ALA A 201 -3.53 2.99 24.16
CA ALA A 201 -4.19 4.02 24.92
C ALA A 201 -3.23 5.20 25.07
N SER A 202 -3.73 6.41 24.80
CA SER A 202 -3.01 7.63 25.14
C SER A 202 -3.51 8.11 26.51
N VAL A 203 -2.59 8.19 27.47
CA VAL A 203 -2.86 8.61 28.84
C VAL A 203 -2.28 10.00 29.04
N LYS A 204 -3.12 10.97 29.42
CA LYS A 204 -2.67 12.31 29.80
C LYS A 204 -2.34 12.36 31.29
N ILE A 205 -1.11 12.70 31.64
CA ILE A 205 -0.68 12.93 33.02
C ILE A 205 -0.70 14.44 33.27
N GLN A 206 -1.68 14.94 34.01
CA GLN A 206 -1.73 16.34 34.45
C GLN A 206 -1.10 16.48 35.83
N LYS A 207 -0.09 17.35 35.97
CA LYS A 207 0.37 17.87 37.26
C LYS A 207 -0.31 19.23 37.50
N GLU A 208 -1.06 19.38 38.59
CA GLU A 208 -1.63 20.67 38.96
C GLU A 208 -0.53 21.65 39.39
N GLY A 209 -0.53 22.87 38.83
CA GLY A 209 0.30 23.99 39.29
C GLY A 209 1.64 24.25 38.58
N ALA A 210 1.96 23.58 37.47
CA ALA A 210 3.18 23.87 36.70
C ALA A 210 2.97 24.94 35.61
N LEU A 211 3.76 26.01 35.64
CA LEU A 211 3.77 27.12 34.65
C LEU A 211 4.52 26.78 33.35
N ASP A 212 5.28 25.68 33.33
CA ASP A 212 6.02 25.18 32.17
C ASP A 212 5.35 23.89 31.67
N HIS A 213 4.38 24.06 30.76
CA HIS A 213 3.50 22.98 30.29
C HIS A 213 3.97 22.46 28.93
N ASP A 214 4.83 21.44 28.93
CA ASP A 214 5.12 20.67 27.71
C ASP A 214 3.96 19.71 27.42
N GLU A 215 3.15 20.07 26.43
CA GLU A 215 1.99 19.29 25.99
C GLU A 215 2.39 17.89 25.52
N ILE A 216 3.58 17.69 24.94
CA ILE A 216 4.00 16.41 24.34
C ILE A 216 4.43 15.42 25.42
N LEU A 217 5.17 15.88 26.45
CA LEU A 217 5.58 15.04 27.58
C LEU A 217 4.43 14.68 28.52
N SER A 218 3.30 15.36 28.39
CA SER A 218 2.09 15.11 29.18
C SER A 218 1.29 13.89 28.70
N PHE A 219 1.64 13.28 27.57
CA PHE A 219 0.97 12.09 27.05
C PHE A 219 1.91 10.88 27.04
N VAL A 220 1.43 9.76 27.58
CA VAL A 220 2.07 8.44 27.46
C VAL A 220 1.21 7.60 26.53
N GLU A 221 1.78 7.14 25.42
CA GLU A 221 1.18 6.08 24.62
C GLU A 221 1.59 4.72 25.19
N GLY A 222 0.62 4.00 25.73
CA GLY A 222 0.81 2.65 26.27
C GLY A 222 0.04 1.64 25.44
N ARG A 223 0.56 0.41 25.35
CA ARG A 223 -0.19 -0.73 24.83
C ARG A 223 -1.35 -1.04 25.78
N TYR A 224 -2.56 -1.08 25.24
CA TYR A 224 -3.73 -1.58 25.95
C TYR A 224 -3.78 -3.11 25.83
N VAL A 225 -3.78 -3.81 26.97
CA VAL A 225 -3.95 -5.26 27.03
C VAL A 225 -5.18 -5.54 27.89
N SER A 226 -6.21 -6.11 27.27
CA SER A 226 -7.42 -6.50 28.01
C SER A 226 -7.14 -7.70 28.93
N THR A 227 -7.92 -7.88 30.00
CA THR A 227 -7.78 -9.04 30.90
C THR A 227 -7.79 -10.39 30.16
N PRO A 228 -8.69 -10.63 29.18
CA PRO A 228 -8.68 -11.85 28.39
C PRO A 228 -7.41 -12.01 27.53
N GLU A 229 -6.89 -10.94 26.94
CA GLU A 229 -5.62 -10.97 26.19
C GLU A 229 -4.44 -11.28 27.11
N ALA A 230 -4.39 -10.68 28.30
CA ALA A 230 -3.35 -10.92 29.29
C ALA A 230 -3.35 -12.41 29.70
N MET A 231 -4.53 -12.97 30.00
CA MET A 231 -4.66 -14.39 30.33
C MET A 231 -4.25 -15.29 29.16
N TRP A 232 -4.63 -14.97 27.92
CA TRP A 232 -4.20 -15.71 26.73
C TRP A 232 -2.68 -15.77 26.60
N ARG A 233 -2.01 -14.63 26.82
CA ARG A 233 -0.56 -14.49 26.78
C ARG A 233 0.14 -15.23 27.92
N LEU A 234 -0.35 -15.10 29.15
CA LEU A 234 0.21 -15.78 30.33
C LEU A 234 0.17 -17.31 30.21
N ASN A 235 -0.84 -17.84 29.50
CA ASN A 235 -0.94 -19.27 29.23
C ASN A 235 -0.12 -19.73 28.01
N GLY A 236 0.63 -18.84 27.37
CA GLY A 236 1.52 -19.17 26.25
C GLY A 236 0.79 -19.50 24.95
N PHE A 237 -0.44 -19.03 24.76
CA PHE A 237 -1.20 -19.30 23.55
C PHE A 237 -0.83 -18.39 22.38
N ASN A 238 -0.77 -18.99 21.20
CA ASN A 238 -0.45 -18.28 19.97
C ASN A 238 -1.58 -17.31 19.60
N LEU A 239 -1.23 -16.06 19.32
CA LEU A 239 -2.14 -15.03 18.81
C LEU A 239 -2.29 -15.09 17.30
N SER A 240 -1.38 -15.77 16.62
CA SER A 240 -1.51 -16.06 15.21
C SER A 240 -0.80 -17.37 14.91
N HIS A 241 -1.19 -18.00 13.81
CA HIS A 241 -0.53 -19.21 13.34
C HIS A 241 -0.59 -19.28 11.83
N LYS A 242 0.42 -19.92 11.25
CA LYS A 242 0.52 -20.21 9.83
C LYS A 242 0.84 -21.69 9.71
N SER A 243 0.01 -22.39 8.93
CA SER A 243 0.21 -23.81 8.61
C SER A 243 1.57 -24.11 7.98
N HIS A 244 2.15 -23.14 7.27
CA HIS A 244 3.40 -23.28 6.54
C HIS A 244 4.48 -22.37 7.11
N THR A 245 5.70 -22.90 7.20
CA THR A 245 6.90 -22.13 7.52
C THR A 245 7.53 -21.63 6.23
N VAL A 246 7.71 -20.31 6.10
CA VAL A 246 8.40 -19.71 4.95
C VAL A 246 9.87 -19.50 5.30
N VAL A 247 10.76 -20.16 4.58
CA VAL A 247 12.22 -20.01 4.72
C VAL A 247 12.72 -19.09 3.61
N ARG A 248 13.24 -17.92 3.97
CA ARG A 248 13.85 -17.01 3.01
C ARG A 248 15.22 -17.52 2.60
N LEU A 249 15.41 -17.68 1.30
CA LEU A 249 16.65 -18.14 0.70
C LEU A 249 17.48 -16.95 0.22
N ALA A 250 18.79 -16.99 0.42
CA ALA A 250 19.69 -15.92 0.02
C ALA A 250 19.87 -15.93 -1.49
N VAL A 251 19.91 -14.74 -2.08
CA VAL A 251 20.26 -14.51 -3.49
C VAL A 251 21.22 -13.32 -3.50
N HIS A 252 22.48 -13.59 -3.78
CA HIS A 252 23.53 -12.59 -3.83
C HIS A 252 24.62 -13.03 -4.83
N LEU A 253 25.33 -12.06 -5.39
CA LEU A 253 26.47 -12.31 -6.26
C LEU A 253 27.68 -12.79 -5.43
N PRO A 254 28.73 -13.35 -6.07
CA PRO A 254 29.99 -13.66 -5.41
C PRO A 254 30.52 -12.46 -4.60
N GLN A 255 30.93 -12.71 -3.35
CA GLN A 255 31.41 -11.71 -2.39
C GLN A 255 30.47 -10.52 -2.07
N GLN A 256 29.18 -10.60 -2.44
CA GLN A 256 28.18 -9.57 -2.16
C GLN A 256 27.11 -10.03 -1.15
N GLN A 257 27.50 -10.85 -0.17
CA GLN A 257 26.59 -11.28 0.89
C GLN A 257 26.08 -10.07 1.70
N PRO A 258 24.80 -10.01 2.07
CA PRO A 258 24.31 -8.99 2.98
C PRO A 258 24.91 -9.21 4.38
N ILE A 259 25.51 -8.15 4.95
CA ILE A 259 26.03 -8.13 6.32
C ILE A 259 25.09 -7.25 7.14
N VAL A 260 24.56 -7.79 8.24
CA VAL A 260 23.77 -7.00 9.18
C VAL A 260 24.53 -6.88 10.50
N TYR A 261 24.63 -5.66 11.00
CA TYR A 261 25.36 -5.30 12.19
C TYR A 261 24.51 -4.38 13.07
N GLN A 262 24.90 -4.26 14.35
CA GLN A 262 24.42 -3.21 15.23
C GLN A 262 25.46 -2.09 15.22
N ASP A 263 25.00 -0.84 15.27
CA ASP A 263 25.86 0.35 15.31
C ASP A 263 26.96 0.21 16.37
N GLY A 264 28.21 0.45 15.98
CA GLY A 264 29.41 0.24 16.80
C GLY A 264 29.94 -1.20 16.86
N GLN A 265 29.35 -2.15 16.13
CA GLN A 265 29.81 -3.54 16.00
C GLN A 265 30.16 -3.93 14.55
N GLU A 266 30.46 -2.97 13.68
CA GLU A 266 30.74 -3.17 12.26
C GLU A 266 31.87 -4.16 12.05
N ALA A 267 33.01 -3.94 12.73
CA ALA A 267 34.20 -4.79 12.61
C ALA A 267 33.89 -6.24 12.99
N GLN A 268 33.18 -6.45 14.11
CA GLN A 268 32.77 -7.79 14.54
C GLN A 268 31.79 -8.42 13.57
N ALA A 269 30.88 -7.65 12.97
CA ALA A 269 29.94 -8.16 11.98
C ALA A 269 30.63 -8.56 10.69
N ILE A 270 31.65 -7.82 10.24
CA ILE A 270 32.50 -8.17 9.10
C ILE A 270 33.25 -9.48 9.40
N GLU A 271 33.88 -9.60 10.58
CA GLU A 271 34.56 -10.83 11.00
C GLU A 271 33.59 -12.03 11.06
N ARG A 272 32.39 -11.85 11.63
CA ARG A 272 31.34 -12.88 11.65
C ARG A 272 30.86 -13.23 10.25
N ALA A 273 30.70 -12.26 9.36
CA ALA A 273 30.26 -12.48 7.99
C ALA A 273 31.29 -13.24 7.16
N ALA A 274 32.58 -13.00 7.39
CA ALA A 274 33.67 -13.74 6.74
C ALA A 274 33.64 -15.25 7.09
N LEU A 275 33.15 -15.61 8.28
CA LEU A 275 33.05 -16.99 8.74
C LEU A 275 31.69 -17.64 8.46
N ARG A 276 30.62 -16.86 8.32
CA ARG A 276 29.25 -17.37 8.16
C ARG A 276 28.92 -17.66 6.71
N LYS A 277 28.34 -18.83 6.48
CA LYS A 277 27.79 -19.22 5.18
C LYS A 277 26.33 -18.76 5.06
N THR A 278 25.93 -18.41 3.85
CA THR A 278 24.53 -18.10 3.53
C THR A 278 23.78 -19.38 3.19
N THR A 279 22.45 -19.32 3.13
CA THR A 279 21.64 -20.45 2.64
C THR A 279 22.05 -20.90 1.24
N LEU A 280 22.55 -19.98 0.41
CA LEU A 280 23.04 -20.25 -0.94
C LEU A 280 24.41 -20.94 -0.93
N THR A 281 25.40 -20.39 -0.23
CA THR A 281 26.74 -21.00 -0.20
C THR A 281 26.78 -22.32 0.55
N SER A 282 25.95 -22.50 1.58
CA SER A 282 25.80 -23.80 2.23
C SER A 282 25.06 -24.81 1.35
N TRP A 283 24.20 -24.37 0.42
CA TRP A 283 23.56 -25.28 -0.54
C TRP A 283 24.58 -25.82 -1.55
N PHE A 284 25.51 -24.99 -2.01
CA PHE A 284 26.64 -25.43 -2.81
C PHE A 284 27.47 -26.52 -2.12
N GLU A 285 27.80 -26.32 -0.84
CA GLU A 285 28.51 -27.33 -0.05
C GLU A 285 27.69 -28.60 0.18
N LEU A 286 26.37 -28.45 0.39
CA LEU A 286 25.46 -29.59 0.51
C LEU A 286 25.50 -30.43 -0.76
N ASN A 287 25.38 -29.81 -1.94
CA ASN A 287 25.46 -30.50 -3.22
C ASN A 287 26.84 -31.12 -3.43
N LYS A 288 27.92 -30.45 -3.03
CA LYS A 288 29.27 -30.99 -3.16
C LYS A 288 29.46 -32.27 -2.34
N ASN A 289 28.90 -32.32 -1.13
CA ASN A 289 29.11 -33.42 -0.18
C ASN A 289 28.07 -34.54 -0.30
N TYR A 290 26.88 -34.23 -0.80
CA TYR A 290 25.75 -35.17 -0.85
C TYR A 290 25.10 -35.18 -2.23
N PRO A 291 25.48 -36.15 -3.10
CA PRO A 291 24.88 -36.30 -4.43
C PRO A 291 23.35 -36.46 -4.40
N SER A 292 22.78 -36.97 -3.31
CA SER A 292 21.32 -37.07 -3.14
C SER A 292 20.61 -35.71 -3.15
N ALA A 293 21.31 -34.61 -2.87
CA ALA A 293 20.75 -33.26 -2.92
C ALA A 293 20.70 -32.69 -4.35
N HIS A 294 21.37 -33.32 -5.32
CA HIS A 294 21.46 -32.80 -6.70
C HIS A 294 20.12 -32.72 -7.40
N ASN A 295 19.17 -33.58 -7.05
CA ASN A 295 17.85 -33.63 -7.66
C ASN A 295 16.84 -32.66 -6.99
N ILE A 296 17.29 -31.83 -6.05
CA ILE A 296 16.43 -30.90 -5.30
C ILE A 296 16.76 -29.47 -5.73
N SER A 297 15.76 -28.74 -6.22
CA SER A 297 15.90 -27.33 -6.58
C SER A 297 16.26 -26.50 -5.35
N TYR A 298 16.99 -25.39 -5.52
CA TYR A 298 17.36 -24.53 -4.39
C TYR A 298 16.12 -24.04 -3.61
N SER A 299 15.02 -23.70 -4.31
CA SER A 299 13.73 -23.32 -3.71
C SER A 299 13.09 -24.42 -2.86
N ASP A 300 13.34 -25.70 -3.17
CA ASP A 300 12.74 -26.83 -2.47
C ASP A 300 13.61 -27.41 -1.36
N ILE A 301 14.89 -27.02 -1.27
CA ILE A 301 15.81 -27.49 -0.22
C ILE A 301 15.21 -27.37 1.20
N PRO A 302 14.51 -26.29 1.58
CA PRO A 302 13.89 -26.19 2.91
C PRO A 302 12.87 -27.29 3.27
N GLN A 303 12.26 -27.93 2.27
CA GLN A 303 11.36 -29.08 2.46
C GLN A 303 12.12 -30.31 2.95
N TYR A 304 13.37 -30.51 2.51
CA TYR A 304 14.17 -31.70 2.80
C TYR A 304 15.27 -31.46 3.84
N TYR A 305 15.68 -30.21 4.01
CA TYR A 305 16.77 -29.79 4.89
C TYR A 305 16.36 -28.59 5.75
N MET A 306 16.90 -28.54 6.96
CA MET A 306 16.79 -27.40 7.88
C MET A 306 18.13 -26.65 7.91
N PHE A 307 18.08 -25.34 7.73
CA PHE A 307 19.27 -24.51 7.86
C PHE A 307 19.59 -24.26 9.33
N ASP A 308 20.69 -24.84 9.81
CA ASP A 308 21.17 -24.59 11.15
C ASP A 308 21.94 -23.27 11.19
N LYS A 309 21.35 -22.26 11.84
CA LYS A 309 21.94 -20.91 11.95
C LYS A 309 23.22 -20.88 12.78
N SER A 310 23.43 -21.84 13.67
CA SER A 310 24.62 -21.90 14.52
C SER A 310 25.84 -22.40 13.74
N THR A 311 25.67 -23.48 12.98
CA THR A 311 26.73 -24.05 12.14
C THR A 311 26.76 -23.48 10.73
N THR A 312 25.75 -22.69 10.34
CA THR A 312 25.51 -22.19 8.97
C THR A 312 25.50 -23.32 7.92
N ASN A 313 24.87 -24.45 8.22
CA ASN A 313 24.83 -25.62 7.33
C ASN A 313 23.42 -26.19 7.18
N TRP A 314 23.16 -26.84 6.05
CA TRP A 314 21.94 -27.60 5.84
C TRP A 314 22.02 -28.97 6.51
N LYS A 315 21.08 -29.28 7.40
CA LYS A 315 20.93 -30.58 8.05
C LYS A 315 19.68 -31.27 7.52
N LYS A 316 19.75 -32.59 7.28
CA LYS A 316 18.59 -33.34 6.79
C LYS A 316 17.41 -33.21 7.76
N ARG A 317 16.25 -32.83 7.23
CA ARG A 317 15.02 -32.66 8.00
C ARG A 317 14.43 -34.02 8.35
N GLN A 318 13.97 -34.16 9.58
CA GLN A 318 13.37 -35.41 10.09
C GLN A 318 11.85 -35.45 9.88
N CYS A 319 11.15 -34.32 10.00
CA CYS A 319 9.70 -34.23 9.85
C CYS A 319 9.21 -32.85 9.38
N GLY A 320 7.96 -32.80 8.90
CA GLY A 320 7.24 -31.56 8.59
C GLY A 320 7.70 -30.82 7.34
N GLY A 321 8.45 -31.48 6.45
CA GLY A 321 8.98 -30.88 5.22
C GLY A 321 7.92 -30.38 4.26
N GLN A 322 6.80 -31.09 4.17
CA GLN A 322 5.65 -30.77 3.33
C GLN A 322 5.00 -29.42 3.66
N ASN A 323 5.21 -28.89 4.87
CA ASN A 323 4.67 -27.61 5.32
C ASN A 323 5.74 -26.50 5.31
N VAL A 324 6.81 -26.63 4.52
CA VAL A 324 7.89 -25.65 4.44
C VAL A 324 8.03 -25.14 3.03
N ILE A 325 8.06 -23.82 2.87
CA ILE A 325 8.17 -23.17 1.56
C ILE A 325 9.48 -22.38 1.55
N GLY A 326 10.39 -22.71 0.63
CA GLY A 326 11.54 -21.88 0.33
C GLY A 326 11.13 -20.71 -0.57
N ARG A 327 11.51 -19.49 -0.20
CA ARG A 327 11.21 -18.30 -0.99
C ARG A 327 12.48 -17.51 -1.29
N LEU A 328 12.81 -17.39 -2.57
CA LEU A 328 13.82 -16.46 -3.04
C LEU A 328 13.23 -15.04 -3.02
N PRO A 329 13.98 -14.02 -2.56
CA PRO A 329 13.54 -12.63 -2.63
C PRO A 329 13.27 -12.22 -4.08
N VAL A 330 12.37 -11.24 -4.25
CA VAL A 330 12.22 -10.56 -5.53
C VAL A 330 13.48 -9.73 -5.74
N VAL A 331 14.07 -9.83 -6.93
CA VAL A 331 15.23 -9.04 -7.33
C VAL A 331 14.76 -8.12 -8.44
N SER A 332 15.13 -6.83 -8.37
CA SER A 332 14.81 -5.86 -9.41
C SER A 332 15.53 -6.22 -10.70
N ILE A 333 14.89 -6.04 -11.87
CA ILE A 333 15.53 -6.21 -13.18
C ILE A 333 16.69 -5.22 -13.37
N LEU A 334 16.68 -4.10 -12.64
CA LEU A 334 17.78 -3.13 -12.63
C LEU A 334 19.04 -3.65 -11.91
N ASP A 335 18.91 -4.66 -11.03
CA ASP A 335 20.04 -5.41 -10.45
C ASP A 335 20.34 -6.61 -11.37
N ILE A 336 20.79 -6.28 -12.59
CA ILE A 336 20.85 -7.14 -13.78
C ILE A 336 21.40 -8.53 -13.47
N GLU A 337 22.63 -8.61 -12.96
CA GLU A 337 23.31 -9.89 -12.73
C GLU A 337 22.67 -10.71 -11.61
N ARG A 338 22.19 -10.06 -10.54
CA ARG A 338 21.52 -10.76 -9.44
C ARG A 338 20.14 -11.26 -9.87
N TYR A 339 19.45 -10.53 -10.74
CA TYR A 339 18.18 -10.94 -11.34
C TYR A 339 18.35 -12.22 -12.16
N TYR A 340 19.35 -12.26 -13.06
CA TYR A 340 19.63 -13.45 -13.84
C TYR A 340 20.13 -14.62 -13.00
N LEU A 341 20.94 -14.37 -11.97
CA LEU A 341 21.29 -15.40 -10.98
C LEU A 341 20.03 -16.00 -10.33
N ARG A 342 19.06 -15.16 -9.92
CA ARG A 342 17.79 -15.63 -9.36
C ARG A 342 17.05 -16.55 -10.34
N MET A 343 17.01 -16.19 -11.62
CA MET A 343 16.37 -17.03 -12.65
C MET A 343 17.04 -18.40 -12.75
N LEU A 344 18.37 -18.44 -12.81
CA LEU A 344 19.12 -19.70 -12.85
C LEU A 344 18.90 -20.54 -11.61
N LEU A 345 18.85 -19.93 -10.42
CA LEU A 345 18.59 -20.64 -9.15
C LEU A 345 17.19 -21.27 -9.06
N LEU A 346 16.23 -20.77 -9.83
CA LEU A 346 14.88 -21.34 -9.94
C LEU A 346 14.80 -22.53 -10.92
N ARG A 347 15.83 -22.75 -11.74
CA ARG A 347 15.82 -23.74 -12.84
C ARG A 347 16.92 -24.80 -12.71
N LYS A 348 18.11 -24.42 -12.24
CA LYS A 348 19.25 -25.33 -12.04
C LYS A 348 19.16 -25.98 -10.66
N SER A 349 19.43 -27.28 -10.61
CA SER A 349 19.57 -28.07 -9.39
C SER A 349 20.98 -28.66 -9.31
N GLY A 350 21.39 -29.11 -8.12
CA GLY A 350 22.69 -29.76 -7.91
C GLY A 350 23.94 -28.90 -8.11
N THR A 351 23.81 -27.59 -8.24
CA THR A 351 24.98 -26.74 -8.48
C THR A 351 25.87 -26.66 -7.24
N ILE A 352 27.19 -26.72 -7.43
CA ILE A 352 28.18 -26.77 -6.35
C ILE A 352 28.99 -25.48 -6.17
N SER A 353 28.78 -24.47 -7.02
CA SER A 353 29.41 -23.16 -6.93
C SER A 353 28.72 -22.14 -7.84
N PHE A 354 29.11 -20.87 -7.73
CA PHE A 354 28.72 -19.83 -8.69
C PHE A 354 29.26 -20.12 -10.10
N ASP A 355 30.48 -20.65 -10.22
CA ASP A 355 31.06 -21.03 -11.52
C ASP A 355 30.28 -22.17 -12.19
N ASP A 356 29.75 -23.10 -11.40
CA ASP A 356 28.92 -24.19 -11.88
C ASP A 356 27.53 -23.69 -12.35
N ILE A 357 27.00 -22.64 -11.70
CA ILE A 357 25.82 -21.92 -12.21
C ILE A 357 26.13 -21.29 -13.57
N LEU A 358 27.28 -20.62 -13.71
CA LEU A 358 27.73 -19.98 -14.96
C LEU A 358 28.10 -20.98 -16.07
N THR A 359 28.29 -22.26 -15.75
CA THR A 359 28.67 -23.28 -16.72
C THR A 359 27.43 -23.89 -17.36
N ILE A 360 27.27 -23.71 -18.67
CA ILE A 360 26.19 -24.28 -19.47
C ILE A 360 26.81 -25.16 -20.56
N ASN A 361 26.36 -26.42 -20.70
CA ASN A 361 26.89 -27.37 -21.68
C ASN A 361 28.43 -27.53 -21.66
N GLY A 362 29.04 -27.42 -20.48
CA GLY A 362 30.50 -27.51 -20.31
C GLY A 362 31.28 -26.23 -20.63
N LEU A 363 30.62 -25.15 -21.06
CA LEU A 363 31.22 -23.85 -21.31
C LEU A 363 30.90 -22.87 -20.19
N ARG A 364 31.93 -22.23 -19.62
CA ARG A 364 31.78 -21.23 -18.56
C ARG A 364 31.46 -19.87 -19.16
N CYS A 365 30.26 -19.36 -18.92
CA CYS A 365 29.85 -18.01 -19.30
C CYS A 365 30.54 -16.94 -18.43
N ILE A 366 30.60 -15.71 -18.93
CA ILE A 366 31.22 -14.58 -18.24
C ILE A 366 30.24 -13.96 -17.22
N THR A 367 28.96 -13.88 -17.59
CA THR A 367 27.88 -13.26 -16.80
C THR A 367 26.72 -14.22 -16.58
N PHE A 368 25.92 -13.98 -15.53
CA PHE A 368 24.70 -14.75 -15.30
C PHE A 368 23.65 -14.48 -16.38
N GLN A 369 23.64 -13.27 -16.96
CA GLN A 369 22.83 -12.99 -18.15
C GLN A 369 23.19 -13.91 -19.31
N GLN A 370 24.48 -14.02 -19.65
CA GLN A 370 24.93 -14.89 -20.73
C GLN A 370 24.61 -16.36 -20.41
N ALA A 371 24.79 -16.79 -19.16
CA ALA A 371 24.40 -18.14 -18.74
C ALA A 371 22.89 -18.38 -18.92
N CYS A 372 22.03 -17.41 -18.62
CA CYS A 372 20.60 -17.51 -18.94
C CYS A 372 20.34 -17.62 -20.45
N GLN A 373 21.07 -16.87 -21.31
CA GLN A 373 20.94 -16.94 -22.77
C GLN A 373 21.32 -18.32 -23.30
N GLU A 374 22.48 -18.85 -22.87
CA GLU A 374 22.96 -20.18 -23.28
C GLU A 374 22.10 -21.31 -22.73
N TYR A 375 21.52 -21.12 -21.53
CA TYR A 375 20.55 -22.06 -20.96
C TYR A 375 19.19 -22.02 -21.68
N GLY A 376 18.98 -21.07 -22.59
CA GLY A 376 17.73 -20.90 -23.34
C GLY A 376 16.62 -20.20 -22.56
N LEU A 377 16.95 -19.48 -21.47
CA LEU A 377 15.97 -18.69 -20.70
C LEU A 377 15.68 -17.31 -21.31
N LEU A 378 16.49 -16.88 -22.27
CA LEU A 378 16.43 -15.54 -22.88
C LEU A 378 16.33 -15.59 -24.41
N ARG A 379 15.96 -16.74 -24.98
CA ARG A 379 15.70 -16.89 -26.42
C ARG A 379 14.20 -16.86 -26.67
N GLY A 380 13.77 -16.07 -27.65
CA GLY A 380 12.36 -15.80 -27.90
C GLY A 380 11.73 -14.93 -26.81
N ASP A 381 10.41 -14.95 -26.73
CA ASP A 381 9.65 -14.07 -25.85
C ASP A 381 9.35 -14.65 -24.46
N GLN A 382 9.87 -15.85 -24.16
CA GLN A 382 9.49 -16.57 -22.93
C GLN A 382 9.73 -15.76 -21.66
N GLN A 383 10.81 -14.97 -21.58
CA GLN A 383 11.06 -14.10 -20.43
C GLN A 383 9.97 -13.03 -20.25
N TRP A 384 9.36 -12.55 -21.33
CA TRP A 384 8.28 -11.58 -21.31
C TRP A 384 6.98 -12.24 -20.88
N HIS A 385 6.72 -13.48 -21.35
CA HIS A 385 5.59 -14.27 -20.85
C HIS A 385 5.73 -14.59 -19.37
N ASP A 386 6.91 -15.03 -18.91
CA ASP A 386 7.18 -15.32 -17.50
C ASP A 386 7.01 -14.07 -16.63
N ALA A 387 7.48 -12.90 -17.08
CA ALA A 387 7.33 -11.64 -16.37
C ALA A 387 5.86 -11.21 -16.22
N LEU A 388 5.07 -11.31 -17.30
CA LEU A 388 3.64 -10.98 -17.28
C LEU A 388 2.85 -12.00 -16.43
N ASN A 389 3.18 -13.29 -16.52
CA ASN A 389 2.57 -14.34 -15.69
C ASN A 389 2.85 -14.15 -14.20
N ASP A 390 4.10 -13.84 -13.84
CA ASP A 390 4.48 -13.55 -12.45
C ASP A 390 3.72 -12.32 -11.95
N ALA A 391 3.71 -11.23 -12.72
CA ALA A 391 3.02 -10.00 -12.36
C ALA A 391 1.50 -10.20 -12.23
N ALA A 392 0.89 -11.01 -13.10
CA ALA A 392 -0.55 -11.27 -13.10
C ALA A 392 -1.05 -11.90 -11.79
N GLN A 393 -0.18 -12.56 -11.02
CA GLN A 393 -0.55 -13.13 -9.72
C GLN A 393 -0.84 -12.09 -8.63
N PHE A 394 -0.34 -10.84 -8.77
CA PHE A 394 -0.42 -9.85 -7.70
C PHE A 394 -0.64 -8.39 -8.14
N GLN A 395 -0.57 -8.09 -9.43
CA GLN A 395 -0.80 -6.75 -9.98
C GLN A 395 -2.22 -6.60 -10.56
N SER A 396 -2.70 -5.35 -10.64
CA SER A 396 -4.01 -5.05 -11.28
C SER A 396 -3.91 -5.01 -12.82
N PRO A 397 -5.01 -5.24 -13.57
CA PRO A 397 -5.01 -5.22 -15.04
C PRO A 397 -4.39 -3.96 -15.67
N ARG A 398 -4.66 -2.77 -15.11
CA ARG A 398 -4.01 -1.52 -15.57
C ARG A 398 -2.49 -1.53 -15.37
N GLN A 399 -2.01 -2.06 -14.25
CA GLN A 399 -0.56 -2.19 -14.01
C GLN A 399 0.08 -3.24 -14.93
N LEU A 400 -0.66 -4.30 -15.28
CA LEU A 400 -0.23 -5.26 -16.30
C LEU A 400 -0.14 -4.60 -17.68
N ARG A 401 -1.10 -3.75 -18.06
CA ARG A 401 -1.03 -2.97 -19.31
C ARG A 401 0.15 -2.00 -19.34
N MET A 402 0.47 -1.37 -18.22
CA MET A 402 1.69 -0.56 -18.09
C MET A 402 2.97 -1.40 -18.26
N LEU A 403 3.03 -2.57 -17.63
CA LEU A 403 4.16 -3.50 -17.78
C LEU A 403 4.28 -4.00 -19.22
N PHE A 404 3.16 -4.34 -19.85
CA PHE A 404 3.10 -4.73 -21.26
C PHE A 404 3.65 -3.62 -22.17
N ALA A 405 3.23 -2.36 -21.97
CA ALA A 405 3.75 -1.23 -22.72
C ALA A 405 5.26 -1.00 -22.49
N MET A 406 5.75 -1.18 -21.25
CA MET A 406 7.18 -1.13 -20.94
C MET A 406 7.97 -2.26 -21.63
N ILE A 407 7.44 -3.48 -21.65
CA ILE A 407 8.04 -4.63 -22.34
C ILE A 407 8.10 -4.34 -23.85
N CYS A 408 7.05 -3.79 -24.44
CA CYS A 408 7.08 -3.41 -25.87
C CYS A 408 8.06 -2.26 -26.14
N GLY A 409 8.19 -1.30 -25.20
CA GLY A 409 9.03 -0.11 -25.35
C GLY A 409 10.53 -0.34 -25.15
N PHE A 410 10.90 -1.27 -24.27
CA PHE A 410 12.28 -1.52 -23.88
C PHE A 410 12.73 -2.97 -24.08
N GLY A 411 11.81 -3.91 -24.19
CA GLY A 411 12.11 -5.32 -24.43
C GLY A 411 12.33 -5.57 -25.92
N GLU A 412 13.30 -6.41 -26.22
CA GLU A 412 13.45 -7.03 -27.54
C GLU A 412 12.42 -8.18 -27.63
N VAL A 413 11.17 -7.84 -27.94
CA VAL A 413 10.08 -8.80 -28.15
C VAL A 413 10.03 -9.20 -29.63
N GLU A 414 10.07 -10.49 -29.92
CA GLU A 414 10.04 -11.04 -31.29
C GLU A 414 8.61 -11.04 -31.88
N ASP A 415 7.60 -11.42 -31.09
CA ASP A 415 6.19 -11.57 -31.47
C ASP A 415 5.25 -10.90 -30.43
N VAL A 416 5.13 -9.58 -30.53
CA VAL A 416 4.20 -8.79 -29.70
C VAL A 416 2.74 -9.22 -29.87
N PRO A 417 2.25 -9.58 -31.09
CA PRO A 417 0.93 -10.18 -31.25
C PRO A 417 0.69 -11.43 -30.39
N ASP A 418 1.60 -12.41 -30.38
CA ASP A 418 1.46 -13.61 -29.53
C ASP A 418 1.45 -13.23 -28.04
N LEU A 419 2.35 -12.33 -27.63
CA LEU A 419 2.42 -11.82 -26.26
C LEU A 419 1.09 -11.18 -25.83
N TRP A 420 0.44 -10.42 -26.71
CA TRP A 420 -0.91 -9.89 -26.47
C TRP A 420 -1.94 -11.01 -26.34
N VAL A 421 -2.00 -11.94 -27.31
CA VAL A 421 -3.02 -13.01 -27.32
C VAL A 421 -2.94 -13.86 -26.05
N GLN A 422 -1.74 -14.27 -25.64
CA GLN A 422 -1.57 -15.12 -24.46
C GLN A 422 -1.93 -14.44 -23.14
N HIS A 423 -1.73 -13.11 -23.05
CA HIS A 423 -1.98 -12.35 -21.81
C HIS A 423 -3.25 -11.51 -21.85
N GLN A 424 -4.01 -11.55 -22.95
CA GLN A 424 -5.18 -10.71 -23.20
C GLN A 424 -6.16 -10.75 -22.04
N VAL A 425 -6.52 -11.95 -21.56
CA VAL A 425 -7.51 -12.16 -20.49
C VAL A 425 -7.14 -11.37 -19.23
N SER A 426 -5.88 -11.46 -18.79
CA SER A 426 -5.36 -10.74 -17.62
C SER A 426 -5.24 -9.24 -17.88
N LEU A 427 -4.88 -8.85 -19.10
CA LEU A 427 -4.72 -7.46 -19.50
C LEU A 427 -6.06 -6.73 -19.66
N CYS A 428 -7.16 -7.42 -19.96
CA CYS A 428 -8.47 -6.82 -20.21
C CYS A 428 -9.54 -7.13 -19.15
N GLU A 429 -9.20 -7.89 -18.10
CA GLU A 429 -10.12 -8.36 -17.06
C GLU A 429 -11.04 -7.25 -16.52
N ASP A 430 -10.49 -6.07 -16.19
CA ASP A 430 -11.25 -4.94 -15.65
C ASP A 430 -12.23 -4.31 -16.66
N PHE A 431 -11.89 -4.35 -17.95
CA PHE A 431 -12.73 -3.84 -19.04
C PHE A 431 -13.76 -4.85 -19.51
N VAL A 432 -13.41 -6.13 -19.64
CA VAL A 432 -14.37 -7.21 -19.91
C VAL A 432 -15.47 -7.21 -18.86
N HIS A 433 -15.06 -7.08 -17.61
CA HIS A 433 -15.94 -6.98 -16.48
C HIS A 433 -16.84 -5.72 -16.48
N ARG A 434 -16.36 -4.59 -17.00
CA ARG A 434 -17.14 -3.34 -17.06
C ARG A 434 -18.08 -3.28 -18.26
N TYR A 435 -17.68 -3.88 -19.37
CA TYR A 435 -18.37 -3.81 -20.65
C TYR A 435 -18.80 -5.22 -21.06
N SER A 436 -18.03 -5.91 -21.91
CA SER A 436 -18.30 -7.30 -22.31
C SER A 436 -17.02 -8.00 -22.76
N GLU A 437 -17.04 -9.32 -22.89
CA GLU A 437 -15.93 -10.09 -23.47
C GLU A 437 -15.56 -9.64 -24.89
N GLN A 438 -16.54 -9.17 -25.66
CA GLN A 438 -16.33 -8.71 -27.04
C GLN A 438 -15.70 -7.32 -27.09
N THR A 439 -16.05 -6.43 -26.17
CA THR A 439 -15.62 -5.02 -26.20
C THR A 439 -14.44 -4.73 -25.27
N GLY A 440 -14.29 -5.51 -24.19
CA GLY A 440 -13.22 -5.36 -23.20
C GLY A 440 -11.80 -5.35 -23.79
N PRO A 441 -11.44 -6.28 -24.71
CA PRO A 441 -10.15 -6.26 -25.38
C PRO A 441 -9.90 -4.98 -26.18
N HIS A 442 -10.92 -4.40 -26.81
CA HIS A 442 -10.81 -3.15 -27.56
C HIS A 442 -10.48 -1.96 -26.65
N TYR A 443 -11.09 -1.90 -25.46
CA TYR A 443 -10.76 -0.88 -24.45
C TYR A 443 -9.36 -1.05 -23.88
N ALA A 444 -8.94 -2.30 -23.64
CA ALA A 444 -7.59 -2.60 -23.18
C ALA A 444 -6.53 -2.16 -24.22
N LEU A 445 -6.78 -2.42 -25.51
CA LEU A 445 -5.92 -1.96 -26.59
C LEU A 445 -5.87 -0.43 -26.67
N ALA A 446 -7.00 0.27 -26.53
CA ALA A 446 -7.00 1.74 -26.51
C ALA A 446 -6.23 2.34 -25.33
N ASP A 447 -6.33 1.75 -24.13
CA ASP A 447 -5.53 2.14 -22.97
C ASP A 447 -4.03 1.86 -23.20
N ILE A 448 -3.70 0.75 -23.88
CA ILE A 448 -2.32 0.44 -24.28
C ILE A 448 -1.78 1.43 -25.32
N GLU A 449 -2.56 1.83 -26.33
CA GLU A 449 -2.17 2.85 -27.33
C GLU A 449 -1.73 4.17 -26.66
N GLU A 450 -2.48 4.62 -25.64
CA GLU A 450 -2.10 5.80 -24.86
C GLU A 450 -0.77 5.59 -24.10
N LEU A 451 -0.60 4.44 -23.45
CA LEU A 451 0.64 4.12 -22.72
C LEU A 451 1.87 4.02 -23.63
N LEU A 452 1.71 3.45 -24.83
CA LEU A 452 2.76 3.28 -25.84
C LEU A 452 3.27 4.61 -26.40
N THR A 453 2.45 5.66 -26.35
CA THR A 453 2.84 7.00 -26.81
C THR A 453 4.09 7.50 -26.08
N SER A 454 4.25 7.14 -24.80
CA SER A 454 5.44 7.50 -23.99
C SER A 454 6.74 6.83 -24.47
N TYR A 455 6.65 5.79 -25.29
CA TYR A 455 7.76 5.04 -25.88
C TYR A 455 7.91 5.28 -27.39
N ASN A 456 7.19 6.26 -27.96
CA ASN A 456 7.12 6.50 -29.41
C ASN A 456 6.63 5.28 -30.24
N LEU A 457 5.86 4.39 -29.62
CA LEU A 457 5.24 3.23 -30.24
C LEU A 457 3.73 3.46 -30.47
N SER A 458 3.11 2.59 -31.26
CA SER A 458 1.67 2.52 -31.47
C SER A 458 1.25 1.06 -31.69
N LEU A 459 -0.03 0.72 -31.51
CA LEU A 459 -0.54 -0.61 -31.80
C LEU A 459 -0.23 -1.03 -33.24
N GLN A 460 -0.34 -0.08 -34.18
CA GLN A 460 -0.02 -0.32 -35.58
C GLN A 460 1.47 -0.70 -35.79
N LYS A 461 2.39 0.00 -35.11
CA LYS A 461 3.84 -0.33 -35.16
C LYS A 461 4.16 -1.69 -34.54
N LEU A 462 3.33 -2.14 -33.61
CA LEU A 462 3.48 -3.42 -32.92
C LEU A 462 2.64 -4.55 -33.56
N HIS A 463 2.05 -4.31 -34.73
CA HIS A 463 1.19 -5.27 -35.44
C HIS A 463 -0.02 -5.76 -34.62
N LEU A 464 -0.49 -4.95 -33.66
CA LEU A 464 -1.67 -5.23 -32.87
C LEU A 464 -2.94 -4.65 -33.52
N PRO A 465 -4.14 -5.16 -33.21
CA PRO A 465 -5.39 -4.65 -33.76
C PRO A 465 -5.58 -3.17 -33.39
N THR A 466 -5.65 -2.30 -34.41
CA THR A 466 -5.98 -0.89 -34.20
C THR A 466 -7.45 -0.74 -33.85
N VAL A 467 -7.74 0.08 -32.85
CA VAL A 467 -9.10 0.27 -32.36
C VAL A 467 -9.58 1.66 -32.73
N ASP A 468 -10.70 1.74 -33.45
CA ASP A 468 -11.38 2.99 -33.78
C ASP A 468 -12.55 3.18 -32.80
N LEU A 469 -12.25 3.69 -31.61
CA LEU A 469 -13.26 3.99 -30.60
C LEU A 469 -13.71 5.45 -30.75
N PRO A 470 -15.03 5.75 -30.69
CA PRO A 470 -15.52 7.12 -30.66
C PRO A 470 -14.88 7.88 -29.49
N ALA A 471 -14.44 9.12 -29.72
CA ALA A 471 -13.85 9.99 -28.70
C ALA A 471 -14.75 10.20 -27.45
N SER A 472 -16.02 9.81 -27.52
CA SER A 472 -17.00 9.82 -26.43
C SER A 472 -16.85 8.69 -25.40
N VAL A 473 -16.01 7.68 -25.67
CA VAL A 473 -15.91 6.48 -24.82
C VAL A 473 -14.69 6.50 -23.87
N LEU A 474 -13.76 7.43 -24.08
CA LEU A 474 -12.83 7.88 -23.05
C LEU A 474 -13.58 8.92 -22.20
N GLU A 475 -14.08 8.50 -21.03
CA GLU A 475 -14.93 9.29 -20.11
C GLU A 475 -14.58 10.79 -20.07
N ARG A 476 -15.29 11.63 -20.84
CA ARG A 476 -15.46 13.05 -20.52
C ARG A 476 -16.58 13.16 -19.49
N VAL A 477 -16.33 13.89 -18.41
CA VAL A 477 -17.30 14.09 -17.32
C VAL A 477 -18.46 14.93 -17.87
N ASN A 478 -19.58 14.32 -18.25
CA ASN A 478 -20.79 15.06 -18.61
C ASN A 478 -21.43 15.65 -17.34
N PHE A 479 -21.42 16.98 -17.22
CA PHE A 479 -22.14 17.75 -16.20
C PHE A 479 -23.39 18.42 -16.80
N ASP A 480 -24.45 18.58 -16.00
CA ASP A 480 -25.66 19.30 -16.41
C ASP A 480 -25.42 20.81 -16.34
N VAL A 481 -25.28 21.45 -17.51
CA VAL A 481 -24.99 22.87 -17.65
C VAL A 481 -26.04 23.74 -16.94
N VAL A 482 -27.31 23.35 -16.93
CA VAL A 482 -28.40 24.12 -16.31
C VAL A 482 -28.30 24.05 -14.78
N GLU A 483 -28.02 22.86 -14.25
CA GLU A 483 -27.83 22.66 -12.81
C GLU A 483 -26.58 23.40 -12.31
N GLU A 484 -25.48 23.33 -13.06
CA GLU A 484 -24.23 24.00 -12.73
C GLU A 484 -24.37 25.54 -12.80
N GLN A 485 -25.12 26.06 -13.78
CA GLN A 485 -25.42 27.49 -13.87
C GLN A 485 -26.29 27.98 -12.69
N ALA A 486 -27.25 27.16 -12.22
CA ALA A 486 -28.03 27.48 -11.04
C ALA A 486 -27.16 27.54 -9.76
N LYS A 487 -26.23 26.60 -9.61
CA LYS A 487 -25.24 26.61 -8.51
C LYS A 487 -24.32 27.82 -8.61
N ALA A 488 -23.82 28.14 -9.79
CA ALA A 488 -22.97 29.32 -10.03
C ALA A 488 -23.67 30.60 -9.58
N ASN A 489 -24.94 30.79 -9.95
CA ASN A 489 -25.72 31.97 -9.55
C ASN A 489 -25.88 32.05 -8.03
N SER A 490 -26.20 30.93 -7.37
CA SER A 490 -26.34 30.85 -5.92
C SER A 490 -25.03 31.18 -5.18
N TYR A 491 -23.91 30.65 -5.66
CA TYR A 491 -22.60 30.84 -5.04
C TYR A 491 -22.10 32.28 -5.24
N THR A 492 -22.28 32.85 -6.44
CA THR A 492 -21.93 34.26 -6.70
C THR A 492 -22.68 35.23 -5.79
N MET A 493 -23.95 34.97 -5.48
CA MET A 493 -24.73 35.77 -4.52
C MET A 493 -24.16 35.71 -3.10
N GLN A 494 -23.60 34.57 -2.70
CA GLN A 494 -23.04 34.33 -1.37
C GLN A 494 -21.56 34.74 -1.24
N SER A 495 -20.85 34.96 -2.34
CA SER A 495 -19.45 35.43 -2.34
C SER A 495 -19.33 36.83 -1.75
N ASN A 496 -18.30 37.04 -0.92
CA ASN A 496 -17.92 38.39 -0.46
C ASN A 496 -17.19 39.17 -1.57
N SER A 497 -16.93 40.47 -1.34
CA SER A 497 -16.31 41.35 -2.34
C SER A 497 -14.93 40.89 -2.81
N GLU A 498 -14.10 40.37 -1.91
CA GLU A 498 -12.76 39.88 -2.24
C GLU A 498 -12.83 38.58 -3.07
N GLN A 499 -13.71 37.66 -2.69
CA GLN A 499 -13.94 36.41 -3.41
C GLN A 499 -14.52 36.64 -4.81
N ARG A 500 -15.45 37.59 -4.97
CA ARG A 500 -15.99 37.98 -6.28
C ARG A 500 -14.92 38.55 -7.19
N ASN A 501 -14.10 39.47 -6.66
CA ASN A 501 -13.00 40.06 -7.41
C ASN A 501 -12.02 38.99 -7.93
N VAL A 502 -11.67 38.01 -7.10
CA VAL A 502 -10.81 36.89 -7.52
C VAL A 502 -11.48 36.06 -8.62
N VAL A 503 -12.76 35.70 -8.48
CA VAL A 503 -13.48 34.92 -9.50
C VAL A 503 -13.55 35.68 -10.82
N GLU A 504 -13.80 36.99 -10.79
CA GLU A 504 -13.84 37.84 -12.00
C GLU A 504 -12.48 37.91 -12.71
N ILE A 505 -11.38 38.09 -11.97
CA ILE A 505 -10.03 38.06 -12.52
C ILE A 505 -9.77 36.73 -13.25
N LEU A 506 -10.10 35.61 -12.61
CA LEU A 506 -9.87 34.28 -13.18
C LEU A 506 -10.76 34.02 -14.40
N LEU A 507 -12.03 34.38 -14.36
CA LEU A 507 -12.92 34.25 -15.51
C LEU A 507 -12.47 35.15 -16.67
N SER A 508 -12.00 36.37 -16.39
CA SER A 508 -11.46 37.24 -17.43
C SER A 508 -10.23 36.62 -18.10
N ALA A 509 -9.38 35.94 -17.33
CA ALA A 509 -8.21 35.24 -17.87
C ALA A 509 -8.60 34.06 -18.76
N VAL A 510 -9.64 33.32 -18.39
CA VAL A 510 -10.17 32.19 -19.17
C VAL A 510 -10.77 32.66 -20.49
N TYR A 511 -11.59 33.71 -20.49
CA TYR A 511 -12.40 34.08 -21.65
C TYR A 511 -11.83 35.20 -22.52
N ASN A 512 -11.03 36.12 -21.96
CA ASN A 512 -10.49 37.26 -22.73
C ASN A 512 -9.09 36.98 -23.30
N ASN A 513 -8.35 36.00 -22.74
CA ASN A 513 -7.15 35.34 -23.27
C ASN A 513 -6.18 36.21 -24.13
N ALA A 514 -5.81 37.40 -23.66
CA ALA A 514 -4.80 38.24 -24.32
C ALA A 514 -3.39 37.63 -24.15
N ALA A 515 -2.49 37.89 -25.11
CA ALA A 515 -1.16 37.26 -25.18
C ALA A 515 -0.32 37.39 -23.88
N ASP A 516 -0.45 38.51 -23.17
CA ASP A 516 0.28 38.81 -21.93
C ASP A 516 -0.50 38.47 -20.65
N THR A 517 -1.65 37.79 -20.76
CA THR A 517 -2.46 37.44 -19.59
C THR A 517 -1.79 36.30 -18.81
N PRO A 518 -1.60 36.42 -17.48
CA PRO A 518 -1.10 35.33 -16.67
C PRO A 518 -1.97 34.07 -16.84
N LYS A 519 -1.35 32.93 -17.12
CA LYS A 519 -2.07 31.64 -17.29
C LYS A 519 -2.09 30.79 -16.02
N CYS A 520 -1.43 31.26 -14.96
CA CYS A 520 -1.32 30.59 -13.68
C CYS A 520 -1.61 31.59 -12.57
N TYR A 521 -2.55 31.24 -11.70
CA TYR A 521 -2.96 32.07 -10.57
C TYR A 521 -2.84 31.27 -9.28
N PHE A 522 -2.27 31.90 -8.25
CA PHE A 522 -2.17 31.34 -6.92
C PHE A 522 -3.21 31.99 -6.00
N LEU A 523 -4.10 31.18 -5.42
CA LEU A 523 -5.07 31.65 -4.43
C LEU A 523 -4.51 31.42 -3.03
N ASP A 524 -3.96 32.48 -2.43
CA ASP A 524 -3.48 32.46 -1.06
C ASP A 524 -4.59 32.85 -0.07
N GLY A 525 -4.59 32.22 1.10
CA GLY A 525 -5.49 32.56 2.19
C GLY A 525 -5.30 31.62 3.39
N PRO A 526 -5.43 32.10 4.63
CA PRO A 526 -5.39 31.26 5.83
C PRO A 526 -6.42 30.10 5.83
N ALA A 527 -6.24 29.10 6.69
CA ALA A 527 -7.24 28.05 6.88
C ALA A 527 -8.58 28.66 7.34
N GLY A 528 -9.71 28.21 6.76
CA GLY A 528 -11.05 28.69 7.12
C GLY A 528 -11.56 29.93 6.35
N THR A 529 -10.78 30.51 5.42
CA THR A 529 -11.17 31.74 4.69
C THR A 529 -12.02 31.54 3.44
N GLY A 530 -12.56 30.34 3.23
CA GLY A 530 -13.46 30.07 2.11
C GLY A 530 -12.78 29.85 0.74
N LYS A 531 -11.50 29.45 0.70
CA LYS A 531 -10.82 29.08 -0.58
C LYS A 531 -11.56 28.01 -1.37
N THR A 532 -12.07 26.98 -0.68
CA THR A 532 -12.91 25.95 -1.29
C THR A 532 -14.16 26.55 -1.94
N PHE A 533 -14.74 27.56 -1.32
CA PHE A 533 -15.91 28.26 -1.85
C PHE A 533 -15.58 28.97 -3.18
N VAL A 534 -14.43 29.65 -3.26
CA VAL A 534 -13.95 30.29 -4.51
C VAL A 534 -13.72 29.27 -5.61
N TYR A 535 -13.08 28.13 -5.31
CA TYR A 535 -12.89 27.05 -6.29
C TYR A 535 -14.21 26.48 -6.79
N SER A 536 -15.19 26.25 -5.90
CA SER A 536 -16.53 25.79 -6.27
C SER A 536 -17.25 26.79 -7.15
N THR A 537 -17.21 28.09 -6.82
CA THR A 537 -17.84 29.15 -7.62
C THR A 537 -17.26 29.19 -9.03
N LEU A 538 -15.93 29.10 -9.17
CA LEU A 538 -15.27 29.10 -10.48
C LEU A 538 -15.64 27.85 -11.29
N LEU A 539 -15.61 26.68 -10.67
CA LEU A 539 -15.94 25.40 -11.30
C LEU A 539 -17.39 25.37 -11.82
N HIS A 540 -18.35 25.74 -10.97
CA HIS A 540 -19.76 25.82 -11.38
C HIS A 540 -19.99 26.88 -12.45
N THR A 541 -19.28 28.01 -12.41
CA THR A 541 -19.46 29.09 -13.40
C THR A 541 -18.94 28.71 -14.78
N ILE A 542 -17.82 28.00 -14.87
CA ILE A 542 -17.26 27.54 -16.15
C ILE A 542 -18.09 26.37 -16.70
N ARG A 543 -18.46 25.41 -15.85
CA ARG A 543 -19.35 24.30 -16.23
C ARG A 543 -20.75 24.79 -16.64
N GLY A 544 -21.29 25.80 -15.97
CA GLY A 544 -22.56 26.46 -16.33
C GLY A 544 -22.53 27.19 -17.68
N ARG A 545 -21.35 27.49 -18.20
CA ARG A 545 -21.14 28.03 -19.56
C ARG A 545 -20.94 26.93 -20.62
N GLY A 546 -20.89 25.66 -20.21
CA GLY A 546 -20.71 24.51 -21.10
C GLY A 546 -19.25 24.10 -21.32
N ASP A 547 -18.30 24.70 -20.59
CA ASP A 547 -16.87 24.45 -20.76
C ASP A 547 -16.33 23.43 -19.74
N ASP A 548 -15.35 22.63 -20.16
CA ASP A 548 -14.74 21.58 -19.34
C ASP A 548 -13.80 22.14 -18.27
N VAL A 549 -13.94 21.65 -17.02
CA VAL A 549 -13.05 21.94 -15.90
C VAL A 549 -12.62 20.66 -15.20
N ILE A 550 -11.31 20.49 -15.05
CA ILE A 550 -10.69 19.33 -14.40
C ILE A 550 -10.15 19.72 -13.02
N PRO A 551 -10.86 19.39 -11.92
CA PRO A 551 -10.33 19.57 -10.57
C PRO A 551 -9.31 18.46 -10.25
N VAL A 552 -8.12 18.84 -9.76
CA VAL A 552 -7.07 17.89 -9.41
C VAL A 552 -6.66 18.06 -7.95
N ALA A 553 -6.59 16.96 -7.19
CA ALA A 553 -6.12 16.94 -5.81
C ALA A 553 -4.94 15.97 -5.65
N SER A 554 -3.88 16.40 -4.96
CA SER A 554 -2.63 15.64 -4.83
C SER A 554 -2.59 14.65 -3.67
N THR A 555 -3.57 14.66 -2.74
CA THR A 555 -3.64 13.76 -1.57
C THR A 555 -5.07 13.34 -1.21
N GLY A 556 -5.25 12.12 -0.67
CA GLY A 556 -6.55 11.57 -0.27
C GLY A 556 -7.31 12.36 0.82
N ILE A 557 -6.62 13.21 1.59
CA ILE A 557 -7.22 14.10 2.59
C ILE A 557 -7.82 15.35 1.93
N LEU A 558 -7.21 15.85 0.84
CA LEU A 558 -7.79 16.92 0.01
C LEU A 558 -8.95 16.40 -0.85
N VAL A 559 -8.93 15.12 -1.22
CA VAL A 559 -10.08 14.48 -1.86
C VAL A 559 -11.30 14.59 -0.93
N LEU A 560 -11.19 14.52 0.41
CA LEU A 560 -12.35 14.66 1.33
C LEU A 560 -13.04 16.02 1.28
N GLY A 561 -12.30 17.11 1.00
CA GLY A 561 -12.90 18.42 0.71
C GLY A 561 -13.51 18.51 -0.70
N CYS A 562 -13.04 17.66 -1.63
CA CYS A 562 -13.58 17.48 -2.98
C CYS A 562 -14.75 16.47 -3.02
N TRP A 563 -14.86 15.56 -2.03
CA TRP A 563 -15.96 14.58 -1.87
C TRP A 563 -17.30 15.25 -1.55
N THR A 564 -17.29 16.49 -1.04
CA THR A 564 -18.51 17.32 -0.97
C THR A 564 -18.98 17.84 -2.33
N LEU A 565 -18.16 17.74 -3.39
CA LEU A 565 -18.50 18.18 -4.75
C LEU A 565 -18.89 17.06 -5.72
N GLU A 566 -18.55 15.78 -5.50
CA GLU A 566 -18.83 14.72 -6.49
C GLU A 566 -19.32 13.41 -5.86
N ARG A 567 -20.60 13.06 -6.07
CA ARG A 567 -21.05 11.66 -6.06
C ARG A 567 -20.80 11.05 -7.44
N LYS A 568 -19.54 10.71 -7.75
CA LYS A 568 -19.11 9.60 -8.63
C LYS A 568 -17.58 9.62 -8.78
N LYS A 569 -17.01 8.40 -8.80
CA LYS A 569 -15.60 7.98 -8.91
C LYS A 569 -14.59 9.01 -9.44
N VAL A 570 -13.60 9.37 -8.61
CA VAL A 570 -12.30 9.89 -9.08
C VAL A 570 -11.22 8.88 -8.73
N ALA A 571 -10.63 8.27 -9.76
CA ALA A 571 -9.49 7.37 -9.66
C ALA A 571 -8.18 8.14 -9.91
N GLN A 572 -7.13 7.67 -9.24
CA GLN A 572 -5.80 8.26 -9.18
C GLN A 572 -5.08 8.32 -10.54
N ARG A 573 -4.36 9.45 -10.70
CA ARG A 573 -3.27 9.74 -11.66
C ARG A 573 -3.60 9.49 -13.14
N PHE A 574 -3.86 10.57 -13.85
CA PHE A 574 -3.41 10.80 -15.22
C PHE A 574 -3.02 12.26 -15.41
N SER A 575 -2.02 12.44 -16.27
CA SER A 575 -1.42 13.70 -16.64
C SER A 575 -2.37 14.43 -17.59
N CYS A 576 -2.60 15.72 -17.37
CA CYS A 576 -2.94 16.59 -18.49
C CYS A 576 -1.62 17.11 -19.04
N LEU A 577 -1.23 16.61 -20.21
CA LEU A 577 -0.27 17.24 -21.11
C LEU A 577 -0.85 18.59 -21.55
N CYS A 578 -0.72 19.61 -20.72
CA CYS A 578 -0.18 20.85 -21.24
C CYS A 578 1.33 20.66 -21.19
N ASN A 579 2.03 20.88 -22.30
CA ASN A 579 3.49 21.00 -22.33
C ASN A 579 3.95 21.99 -21.25
N ALA A 580 4.23 21.47 -20.06
CA ALA A 580 5.03 22.10 -19.03
C ALA A 580 6.41 21.42 -19.05
N THR A 581 7.01 21.41 -20.24
CA THR A 581 8.34 21.99 -20.35
C THR A 581 8.18 23.41 -19.79
N LEU A 582 8.39 23.58 -18.48
CA LEU A 582 8.67 24.91 -17.94
C LEU A 582 10.00 25.32 -18.57
N GLN A 583 9.91 25.93 -19.74
CA GLN A 583 10.90 26.84 -20.25
C GLN A 583 11.01 27.96 -19.22
N TYR A 584 11.93 27.81 -18.28
CA TYR A 584 12.70 28.96 -17.82
C TYR A 584 13.70 29.26 -18.95
N SER A 585 13.23 29.80 -20.08
CA SER A 585 14.12 30.30 -21.13
C SER A 585 14.94 31.51 -20.66
N ASP A 586 14.55 32.11 -19.52
CA ASP A 586 15.07 33.40 -19.08
C ASP A 586 15.95 33.28 -17.83
N ILE A 587 16.10 32.08 -17.25
CA ILE A 587 16.98 31.83 -16.09
C ILE A 587 18.11 30.91 -16.54
N ASP A 588 19.27 31.51 -16.79
CA ASP A 588 20.51 30.79 -17.00
C ASP A 588 21.05 30.28 -15.66
N PHE A 589 20.78 29.02 -15.34
CA PHE A 589 21.24 28.37 -14.10
C PHE A 589 22.76 28.37 -13.92
N SER A 590 23.54 28.68 -14.97
CA SER A 590 25.00 28.81 -14.87
C SER A 590 25.48 30.16 -14.30
N SER A 591 24.60 31.17 -14.21
CA SER A 591 24.95 32.52 -13.73
C SER A 591 24.11 33.03 -12.54
N VAL A 592 23.12 32.26 -12.07
CA VAL A 592 22.19 32.68 -11.01
C VAL A 592 22.84 32.78 -9.63
N THR A 593 22.62 33.90 -8.96
CA THR A 593 23.11 34.14 -7.60
C THR A 593 22.04 33.85 -6.53
N PRO A 594 22.42 33.47 -5.29
CA PRO A 594 21.47 33.32 -4.18
C PRO A 594 20.66 34.59 -3.87
N HIS A 595 21.20 35.76 -4.22
CA HIS A 595 20.51 37.04 -4.03
C HIS A 595 19.35 37.20 -5.02
N GLU A 596 19.45 36.68 -6.25
CA GLU A 596 18.37 36.70 -7.24
C GLU A 596 17.28 35.67 -6.94
N LEU A 597 17.65 34.54 -6.31
CA LEU A 597 16.72 33.50 -5.86
C LEU A 597 16.12 33.77 -4.47
N LYS A 598 16.60 34.80 -3.77
CA LYS A 598 16.07 35.21 -2.47
C LYS A 598 14.58 35.53 -2.54
N ASP A 599 14.19 36.32 -3.54
CA ASP A 599 12.82 36.82 -3.73
C ASP A 599 12.02 35.99 -4.76
N ARG A 600 12.59 34.86 -5.22
CA ARG A 600 11.98 33.97 -6.22
C ARG A 600 11.93 32.54 -5.66
N ALA A 601 10.90 31.78 -6.04
CA ALA A 601 10.80 30.37 -5.71
C ALA A 601 10.32 29.60 -6.94
N VAL A 602 11.03 28.51 -7.29
CA VAL A 602 10.64 27.65 -8.41
C VAL A 602 9.62 26.62 -7.92
N LEU A 603 8.37 26.76 -8.37
CA LEU A 603 7.30 25.86 -7.95
C LEU A 603 7.22 24.61 -8.82
N THR A 604 7.05 23.45 -8.19
CA THR A 604 6.97 22.15 -8.86
C THR A 604 5.75 21.36 -8.40
N VAL A 605 5.30 20.44 -9.24
CA VAL A 605 4.15 19.57 -8.96
C VAL A 605 4.46 18.42 -8.01
N ASN A 606 5.72 18.00 -7.88
CA ASN A 606 6.13 16.89 -7.02
C ASN A 606 7.50 17.14 -6.35
N ASN A 607 7.77 16.43 -5.24
CA ASN A 607 9.01 16.61 -4.48
C ASN A 607 10.25 16.13 -5.25
N GLU A 608 10.10 15.17 -6.16
CA GLU A 608 11.21 14.63 -6.98
C GLU A 608 11.78 15.70 -7.91
N ARG A 609 10.95 16.33 -8.75
CA ARG A 609 11.38 17.46 -9.60
C ARG A 609 11.92 18.64 -8.78
N SER A 610 11.30 18.92 -7.63
CA SER A 610 11.82 19.96 -6.73
C SER A 610 13.24 19.66 -6.28
N MET A 611 13.53 18.40 -5.95
CA MET A 611 14.83 17.94 -5.51
C MET A 611 15.85 17.99 -6.64
N GLU A 612 15.48 17.55 -7.85
CA GLU A 612 16.33 17.64 -9.05
C GLU A 612 16.76 19.08 -9.36
N ILE A 613 15.81 20.03 -9.34
CA ILE A 613 16.10 21.44 -9.60
C ILE A 613 16.99 22.01 -8.50
N ASN A 614 16.68 21.73 -7.23
CA ASN A 614 17.50 22.18 -6.11
C ASN A 614 18.93 21.66 -6.19
N ASN A 615 19.13 20.40 -6.58
CA ASN A 615 20.45 19.80 -6.73
C ASN A 615 21.22 20.41 -7.91
N LYS A 616 20.56 20.63 -9.05
CA LYS A 616 21.18 21.32 -10.19
C LYS A 616 21.62 22.74 -9.83
N VAL A 617 20.77 23.51 -9.15
CA VAL A 617 21.14 24.86 -8.68
C VAL A 617 22.34 24.80 -7.73
N LEU A 618 22.37 23.83 -6.82
CA LEU A 618 23.49 23.63 -5.91
C LEU A 618 24.80 23.32 -6.66
N GLU A 619 24.78 22.50 -7.72
CA GLU A 619 25.94 22.15 -8.53
C GLU A 619 26.59 23.40 -9.15
N PHE A 620 25.79 24.30 -9.72
CA PHE A 620 26.28 25.53 -10.35
C PHE A 620 26.68 26.63 -9.36
N MET A 621 26.24 26.57 -8.10
CA MET A 621 26.64 27.56 -7.11
C MET A 621 28.15 27.50 -6.80
N PRO A 622 28.84 28.65 -6.72
CA PRO A 622 30.25 28.68 -6.32
C PRO A 622 30.41 28.30 -4.83
N GLY A 623 31.58 27.75 -4.48
CA GLY A 623 31.95 27.40 -3.10
C GLY A 623 32.02 25.91 -2.81
N ASN A 624 32.65 25.57 -1.69
CA ASN A 624 32.86 24.18 -1.29
C ASN A 624 31.56 23.55 -0.78
N GLU A 625 31.21 22.39 -1.34
CA GLU A 625 30.10 21.58 -0.88
C GLU A 625 30.46 20.89 0.45
N THR A 626 29.52 20.93 1.41
CA THR A 626 29.57 20.14 2.63
C THR A 626 28.42 19.14 2.61
N VAL A 627 28.73 17.88 2.89
CA VAL A 627 27.76 16.77 2.88
C VAL A 627 27.48 16.32 4.30
N TYR A 628 26.23 16.38 4.71
CA TYR A 628 25.77 15.85 6.00
C TYR A 628 24.98 14.58 5.78
N LYS A 629 25.52 13.45 6.26
CA LYS A 629 24.83 12.15 6.25
C LYS A 629 23.96 12.02 7.49
N ALA A 630 22.72 11.57 7.30
CA ALA A 630 21.81 11.31 8.39
C ALA A 630 22.13 9.97 9.07
N VAL A 631 21.59 9.75 10.26
CA VAL A 631 21.56 8.43 10.92
C VAL A 631 20.11 7.96 11.00
N ASP A 632 19.79 6.87 10.30
CA ASP A 632 18.45 6.28 10.27
C ASP A 632 18.36 5.07 11.20
N MET A 633 17.31 5.03 12.02
CA MET A 633 17.09 3.96 12.99
C MET A 633 15.65 3.48 12.93
N ILE A 634 15.44 2.17 12.86
CA ILE A 634 14.10 1.60 13.03
C ILE A 634 13.64 1.78 14.48
N MET A 635 12.40 2.23 14.63
CA MET A 635 11.72 2.31 15.92
C MET A 635 10.87 1.04 16.12
N SER A 636 11.53 -0.07 16.42
CA SER A 636 10.89 -1.35 16.74
C SER A 636 11.67 -2.07 17.85
N GLU A 637 10.94 -2.71 18.76
CA GLU A 637 11.50 -3.59 19.80
C GLU A 637 11.79 -5.00 19.27
N ASP A 638 11.32 -5.33 18.05
CA ASP A 638 11.58 -6.61 17.40
C ASP A 638 12.95 -6.56 16.67
N PRO A 639 13.95 -7.37 17.08
CA PRO A 639 15.24 -7.45 16.39
C PRO A 639 15.13 -7.85 14.91
N GLN A 640 14.00 -8.47 14.53
CA GLN A 640 13.75 -8.93 13.17
C GLN A 640 13.37 -7.79 12.20
N ASP A 641 12.87 -6.66 12.70
CA ASP A 641 12.56 -5.49 11.88
C ASP A 641 13.83 -4.76 11.43
N GLN A 642 14.83 -4.63 12.33
CA GLN A 642 16.17 -4.08 12.02
C GLN A 642 16.89 -4.85 10.91
N LEU A 643 16.66 -6.18 10.85
CA LEU A 643 17.18 -7.05 9.80
C LEU A 643 16.37 -6.99 8.50
N THR A 644 15.10 -6.60 8.57
CA THR A 644 14.17 -6.61 7.42
C THR A 644 14.26 -5.32 6.61
N PHE A 645 14.56 -4.19 7.24
CA PHE A 645 14.73 -2.90 6.59
C PHE A 645 16.16 -2.40 6.83
N PRO A 646 17.14 -2.82 6.01
CA PRO A 646 18.53 -2.47 6.21
C PRO A 646 18.75 -0.94 6.11
N GLU A 647 19.81 -0.42 6.71
CA GLU A 647 20.09 1.02 6.75
C GLU A 647 20.15 1.63 5.34
N GLU A 648 20.70 0.93 4.35
CA GLU A 648 20.75 1.40 2.97
C GLU A 648 19.35 1.60 2.38
N PHE A 649 18.41 0.74 2.75
CA PHE A 649 17.01 0.91 2.37
C PHE A 649 16.41 2.14 3.05
N LEU A 650 16.64 2.35 4.35
CA LEU A 650 16.16 3.54 5.06
C LEU A 650 16.75 4.83 4.49
N ASN A 651 18.05 4.80 4.17
CA ASN A 651 18.80 5.91 3.57
C ASN A 651 18.23 6.30 2.20
N SER A 652 17.68 5.33 1.44
CA SER A 652 17.01 5.59 0.15
C SER A 652 15.65 6.30 0.30
N LEU A 653 15.04 6.29 1.48
CA LEU A 653 13.72 6.87 1.71
C LEU A 653 13.82 8.36 2.03
N THR A 654 13.00 9.17 1.36
CA THR A 654 12.79 10.58 1.72
C THR A 654 11.28 10.87 1.85
N PRO A 655 10.63 10.33 2.88
CA PRO A 655 9.19 10.54 3.08
C PRO A 655 8.87 12.00 3.38
N THR A 656 7.63 12.40 3.11
CA THR A 656 7.16 13.77 3.33
C THR A 656 7.43 14.24 4.75
N GLY A 657 8.13 15.37 4.89
CA GLY A 657 8.42 15.97 6.18
C GLY A 657 9.72 15.49 6.84
N LEU A 658 10.49 14.61 6.17
CA LEU A 658 11.90 14.35 6.50
C LEU A 658 12.85 15.06 5.52
N PRO A 659 14.04 15.47 5.98
CA PRO A 659 15.15 15.86 5.12
C PRO A 659 15.71 14.63 4.37
N PRO A 660 16.42 14.82 3.24
CA PRO A 660 17.12 13.74 2.57
C PRO A 660 18.19 13.11 3.48
N TYR A 661 18.55 11.86 3.21
CA TYR A 661 19.63 11.16 3.93
C TYR A 661 20.96 11.89 3.76
N GLU A 662 21.34 12.18 2.51
CA GLU A 662 22.47 13.04 2.19
C GLU A 662 21.99 14.47 1.95
N LEU A 663 22.33 15.37 2.86
CA LEU A 663 22.06 16.79 2.75
C LEU A 663 23.32 17.51 2.28
N LYS A 664 23.33 17.89 1.00
CA LYS A 664 24.41 18.64 0.35
C LYS A 664 24.13 20.13 0.45
N LEU A 665 25.06 20.91 0.99
CA LEU A 665 24.90 22.34 1.25
C LEU A 665 26.17 23.12 0.90
N LYS A 666 25.99 24.37 0.49
CA LYS A 666 27.06 25.38 0.34
C LYS A 666 26.70 26.63 1.16
N ILE A 667 27.69 27.44 1.50
CA ILE A 667 27.44 28.76 2.10
C ILE A 667 26.68 29.61 1.06
N GLY A 668 25.63 30.30 1.51
CA GLY A 668 24.74 31.09 0.66
C GLY A 668 23.52 30.32 0.15
N CYS A 669 23.38 29.01 0.39
CA CYS A 669 22.19 28.27 -0.06
C CYS A 669 20.92 28.74 0.65
N ILE A 670 19.82 28.75 -0.11
CA ILE A 670 18.48 28.97 0.44
C ILE A 670 17.93 27.63 0.90
N ILE A 671 17.58 27.57 2.19
CA ILE A 671 17.01 26.40 2.84
C ILE A 671 15.64 26.72 3.41
N MET A 672 14.84 25.69 3.65
CA MET A 672 13.54 25.77 4.29
C MET A 672 13.53 24.86 5.52
N LEU A 673 13.06 25.40 6.64
CA LEU A 673 12.89 24.66 7.88
C LEU A 673 11.71 23.67 7.79
N LEU A 674 11.88 22.48 8.35
CA LEU A 674 10.93 21.37 8.31
C LEU A 674 10.20 21.13 9.64
N ARG A 675 10.57 21.87 10.69
CA ARG A 675 10.01 21.77 12.04
C ARG A 675 9.94 23.13 12.70
N ASN A 676 9.07 23.25 13.68
CA ASN A 676 9.04 24.41 14.56
C ASN A 676 10.20 24.31 15.54
N LEU A 677 11.15 25.26 15.48
CA LEU A 677 12.29 25.31 16.41
C LEU A 677 12.12 26.42 17.45
N ALA A 678 11.68 27.60 17.03
CA ALA A 678 11.39 28.72 17.92
C ALA A 678 10.27 29.59 17.31
N PRO A 679 9.00 29.17 17.44
CA PRO A 679 7.86 29.91 16.85
C PRO A 679 7.75 31.36 17.32
N SER A 680 8.11 31.64 18.57
CA SER A 680 8.14 32.99 19.15
C SER A 680 9.16 33.93 18.47
N LYS A 681 10.11 33.37 17.72
CA LYS A 681 11.14 34.09 16.95
C LYS A 681 10.98 33.88 15.43
N GLY A 682 9.82 33.42 14.96
CA GLY A 682 9.55 33.21 13.53
C GLY A 682 10.23 31.97 12.91
N LEU A 683 10.91 31.12 13.70
CA LEU A 683 11.48 29.85 13.24
C LEU A 683 10.43 28.73 13.26
N CYS A 684 9.52 28.80 12.31
CA CYS A 684 8.45 27.83 12.09
C CYS A 684 8.78 26.92 10.91
N ASN A 685 8.08 25.78 10.84
CA ASN A 685 8.08 24.94 9.65
C ASN A 685 7.66 25.77 8.42
N GLY A 686 8.45 25.71 7.34
CA GLY A 686 8.27 26.51 6.12
C GLY A 686 9.15 27.77 6.06
N THR A 687 9.72 28.24 7.18
CA THR A 687 10.58 29.44 7.17
C THR A 687 11.79 29.22 6.27
N ARG A 688 11.99 30.13 5.30
CA ARG A 688 13.15 30.13 4.40
C ARG A 688 14.30 30.93 5.02
N LEU A 689 15.51 30.39 4.94
CA LEU A 689 16.73 30.96 5.53
C LEU A 689 17.90 30.86 4.53
N ILE A 690 18.92 31.70 4.70
CA ILE A 690 20.15 31.69 3.92
C ILE A 690 21.29 31.20 4.79
N ILE A 691 22.00 30.16 4.37
CA ILE A 691 23.13 29.60 5.12
C ILE A 691 24.30 30.59 5.14
N THR A 692 24.82 30.91 6.33
CA THR A 692 26.02 31.75 6.49
C THR A 692 27.22 30.96 6.98
N LYS A 693 27.01 29.85 7.71
CA LYS A 693 28.10 29.01 8.20
C LYS A 693 27.66 27.55 8.32
N LEU A 694 28.56 26.65 7.91
CA LEU A 694 28.40 25.21 7.99
C LEU A 694 29.41 24.67 9.01
N GLN A 695 28.93 23.98 10.04
CA GLN A 695 29.75 23.26 11.02
C GLN A 695 29.20 21.86 11.22
N GLN A 696 29.97 20.97 11.87
CA GLN A 696 29.62 19.54 11.97
C GLN A 696 28.23 19.28 12.58
N ASN A 697 27.91 19.96 13.69
CA ASN A 697 26.70 19.68 14.49
C ASN A 697 25.71 20.85 14.54
N ILE A 698 26.03 21.98 13.90
CA ILE A 698 25.21 23.19 13.92
C ILE A 698 25.36 23.96 12.60
N ILE A 699 24.25 24.44 12.06
CA ILE A 699 24.23 25.30 10.87
C ILE A 699 23.80 26.69 11.31
N GLN A 700 24.55 27.70 10.89
CA GLN A 700 24.15 29.09 11.06
C GLN A 700 23.46 29.57 9.78
N ALA A 701 22.27 30.14 9.93
CA ALA A 701 21.51 30.68 8.82
C ALA A 701 20.86 32.02 9.22
N LYS A 702 20.68 32.92 8.25
CA LYS A 702 19.99 34.19 8.43
C LYS A 702 18.60 34.15 7.81
N SER A 703 17.70 34.99 8.31
CA SER A 703 16.43 35.27 7.65
C SER A 703 16.67 35.80 6.24
N ILE A 704 15.69 35.63 5.34
CA ILE A 704 15.77 36.09 3.95
C ILE A 704 16.07 37.60 3.88
N ASP A 705 15.40 38.41 4.69
CA ASP A 705 15.61 39.86 4.82
C ASP A 705 16.96 40.22 5.47
N GLY A 706 17.68 39.26 6.06
CA GLY A 706 19.03 39.41 6.61
C GLY A 706 19.08 40.01 8.01
N THR A 707 17.94 40.23 8.65
CA THR A 707 17.78 40.92 9.95
C THR A 707 18.17 40.04 11.13
N GLU A 708 17.83 38.76 11.11
CA GLU A 708 18.04 37.84 12.23
C GLU A 708 18.94 36.66 11.85
N THR A 709 19.76 36.22 12.80
CA THR A 709 20.65 35.06 12.65
C THR A 709 20.23 33.95 13.59
N PHE A 710 20.16 32.75 13.06
CA PHE A 710 19.67 31.56 13.74
C PHE A 710 20.70 30.43 13.70
N LEU A 711 20.60 29.56 14.70
CA LEU A 711 21.40 28.35 14.82
C LEU A 711 20.46 27.14 14.73
N ILE A 712 20.76 26.23 13.82
CA ILE A 712 19.95 25.05 13.50
C ILE A 712 20.74 23.82 13.93
N PRO A 713 20.30 23.09 14.98
CA PRO A 713 20.93 21.85 15.39
C PRO A 713 20.40 20.65 14.59
N GLN A 714 21.12 19.52 14.63
CA GLN A 714 20.57 18.23 14.24
C GLN A 714 19.55 17.77 15.29
N ILE A 715 18.41 17.25 14.84
CA ILE A 715 17.37 16.74 15.75
C ILE A 715 16.85 15.38 15.26
N PRO A 716 16.28 14.57 16.17
CA PRO A 716 15.54 13.38 15.79
C PRO A 716 14.26 13.74 15.03
N LEU A 717 14.11 13.22 13.82
CA LEU A 717 12.95 13.45 12.96
C LEU A 717 12.23 12.13 12.72
N ILE A 718 10.96 12.08 13.13
CA ILE A 718 10.07 10.96 12.88
C ILE A 718 9.08 11.40 11.80
N PRO A 719 8.86 10.61 10.74
CA PRO A 719 7.92 10.96 9.70
C PRO A 719 6.48 10.87 10.23
N SER A 720 5.72 11.94 10.04
CA SER A 720 4.32 12.05 10.46
C SER A 720 3.41 11.34 9.46
N GLN A 721 2.70 10.29 9.90
CA GLN A 721 1.80 9.45 9.11
C GLN A 721 2.37 8.97 7.78
N THR A 722 3.00 7.80 7.80
CA THR A 722 3.46 7.10 6.60
C THR A 722 2.57 5.88 6.35
N ASN A 723 2.21 5.60 5.09
CA ASN A 723 1.66 4.29 4.69
C ASN A 723 2.73 3.18 4.73
N MET A 724 3.86 3.42 5.41
CA MET A 724 4.96 2.48 5.49
C MET A 724 4.67 1.46 6.59
N PRO A 725 4.99 0.18 6.38
CA PRO A 725 4.69 -0.88 7.34
C PRO A 725 5.59 -0.84 8.59
N PHE A 726 6.45 0.17 8.74
CA PHE A 726 7.40 0.35 9.84
C PHE A 726 7.54 1.84 10.19
N LYS A 727 7.96 2.12 11.44
CA LYS A 727 8.36 3.45 11.88
C LYS A 727 9.89 3.51 11.97
N PHE A 728 10.48 4.59 11.48
CA PHE A 728 11.91 4.85 11.64
C PHE A 728 12.13 6.33 11.99
N LYS A 729 13.26 6.61 12.63
CA LYS A 729 13.71 7.92 13.06
C LYS A 729 14.98 8.28 12.29
N ARG A 730 15.04 9.50 11.77
CA ARG A 730 16.21 10.09 11.10
C ARG A 730 16.83 11.18 11.97
N MET A 731 18.08 11.03 12.39
CA MET A 731 18.86 12.13 12.99
C MET A 731 19.48 12.97 11.86
N GLN A 732 19.02 14.21 11.69
CA GLN A 732 19.51 15.12 10.66
C GLN A 732 19.11 16.58 11.00
N PHE A 733 19.72 17.56 10.31
CA PHE A 733 19.22 18.93 10.36
C PHE A 733 17.79 19.00 9.80
N PRO A 734 16.85 19.70 10.48
CA PRO A 734 15.46 19.76 10.06
C PRO A 734 15.24 20.75 8.92
N ILE A 735 16.02 20.64 7.83
CA ILE A 735 16.04 21.59 6.72
C ILE A 735 16.11 20.86 5.37
N ARG A 736 15.72 21.56 4.31
CA ARG A 736 15.95 21.14 2.92
C ARG A 736 16.31 22.32 2.04
N LEU A 737 16.95 22.10 0.89
CA LEU A 737 17.12 23.14 -0.12
C LEU A 737 15.77 23.69 -0.59
N ALA A 738 15.73 24.99 -0.87
CA ALA A 738 14.50 25.73 -1.12
C ALA A 738 14.66 26.82 -2.20
N PHE A 739 15.45 26.53 -3.24
CA PHE A 739 15.41 27.26 -4.51
C PHE A 739 14.15 26.88 -5.30
N SER A 740 13.81 25.60 -5.25
CA SER A 740 12.54 25.03 -5.67
C SER A 740 11.78 24.42 -4.50
N MET A 741 10.45 24.48 -4.57
CA MET A 741 9.55 23.79 -3.65
C MET A 741 8.30 23.29 -4.37
N THR A 742 7.59 22.36 -3.75
CA THR A 742 6.28 21.92 -4.26
C THR A 742 5.22 22.97 -3.98
N ILE A 743 4.21 23.07 -4.85
CA ILE A 743 3.03 23.94 -4.67
C ILE A 743 2.36 23.73 -3.28
N ASN A 744 2.38 22.50 -2.75
CA ASN A 744 1.82 22.20 -1.42
C ASN A 744 2.64 22.76 -0.22
N LYS A 745 3.85 23.30 -0.45
CA LYS A 745 4.80 23.76 0.57
C LYS A 745 5.21 25.23 0.41
N SER A 746 4.77 25.89 -0.66
CA SER A 746 5.08 27.29 -0.97
C SER A 746 4.21 28.27 -0.23
#